data_AF-A0A7K0U4W4-F1
#
_entry.id   AF-A0A7K0U4W4-F1
#
_cell.length_a   1.000
_cell.length_b   1.000
_cell.length_c   1.000
_cell.angle_alpha   90.00
_cell.angle_beta   90.00
_cell.angle_gamma   90.00
#
_symmetry.space_group_name_H-M   'P 1'
#
loop_
_entity.id
_entity.type
_entity.pdbx_description
1 polymer ?
#
loop_
_entity_poly.entity_id
_entity_poly.type
_entity_poly.pdbx_seq_one_letter_code
_entity_poly.pdbx_strand_id
1 'polypeptide(L)'
;MTDTSPSRSASDSPIKVTILPHTHWDREWYAPFQDFRHRLVRLLDEFLPRLEADPSYEHFLLDGQTAVIDDYLEVRPEASEILARLGKSGRLGIGPWAILMDEYMVSGETIIRNLQMGIARAEDFGSAMKVGYLPDMFGHVAQMPQILRLAGLDQAVVWRGVPSAIQKTAFWWEALDGSRVRAEFLVGSYSNGRDLPSNPATLVQRAHNYANELGDARYPGGGILFMNGTDHQIPQPWLGTVVAAANAEQSEYRFEVNSLAAYLAEQTSENLPTWRGEMRSGARANVLMGVASNRVDIHQACSAAERIIERRCEPLQALHLSNADYASAEMDIAWRQLILNSAHDSSCACSADDVVDAVMVRYREALHIGEGLTREALDSLANRVSAPSGSVIVANATATQRDGVVICLVSGDTPMHLRSLGSAQSFPTQQLRVLGGEVFATTVTSEQIPNSLEMVRGPEFAGTLIERFEIEVLDDESVDVRAFAAAAMGKGVDLEDLRDQVFALSRTHKTFHLRVLRAPAQVVAFNAGAIPGFGWRTFEAVEGAAATTLLGGGETATYPSICNEFLTLSVDPGDATYTITTVGSAGEESIVIAGLGRIVEGGDGGDTYNYSPPASDQIVDSPISVRVRVEETGPVFARCIIEADYLWPTNAIGDERSCSERSTSLAQHTVVTTLELRVGEQFVRVTHDIDNRARDHRVRAHFPLPKRVSGSSADCAFAVVERGLETEGGPHEYALPTWVSRRFVDCSDGAQGLGLVHDGLLEYEVVNDGTELALTLLRSVGYLSRSEMKLRPNPAGPLLPVEGAQLQKRLQMQYCVVAHSGDWVSADMNSIADRFLIPLETASATGSASADREATGSALQVTGAVVSTLRREGGALILRAFNPLKTPALLEVSVSERPIQGEVVDLIGEALAPFTGALALRPNEIVTVRLAD
;
A
#
# COMPACT_ATOMS: atom_id res chain seq x y z
N MET A 1 71.40 -5.80 24.83
CA MET A 1 71.02 -4.94 25.96
C MET A 1 70.83 -3.56 25.38
N THR A 2 69.65 -2.99 25.23
CA THR A 2 68.46 -3.04 26.10
C THR A 2 67.18 -3.19 25.27
N ASP A 3 66.42 -4.22 25.62
CA ASP A 3 65.03 -4.46 25.25
C ASP A 3 64.17 -3.43 25.99
N THR A 4 63.44 -2.60 25.25
CA THR A 4 62.41 -1.70 25.79
C THR A 4 61.07 -2.10 25.19
N SER A 5 60.63 -3.31 25.54
CA SER A 5 59.22 -3.68 25.51
C SER A 5 58.48 -2.84 26.55
N PRO A 6 57.47 -2.02 26.18
CA PRO A 6 56.65 -1.34 27.17
C PRO A 6 55.84 -2.39 27.93
N SER A 7 56.01 -2.42 29.26
CA SER A 7 55.21 -3.23 30.16
C SER A 7 53.73 -2.83 30.04
N ARG A 8 52.88 -3.70 29.49
CA ARG A 8 51.43 -3.57 29.58
C ARG A 8 51.03 -3.52 31.06
N SER A 9 50.35 -2.44 31.47
CA SER A 9 49.73 -2.34 32.80
C SER A 9 48.59 -3.35 32.92
N ALA A 10 48.45 -3.94 34.10
CA ALA A 10 47.50 -4.99 34.44
C ALA A 10 46.05 -4.48 34.63
N SER A 11 45.52 -3.66 33.72
CA SER A 11 44.21 -3.00 33.87
C SER A 11 43.21 -3.11 32.71
N ASP A 12 43.54 -3.71 31.57
CA ASP A 12 42.57 -3.80 30.46
C ASP A 12 42.01 -5.22 30.34
N SER A 13 40.73 -5.37 30.68
CA SER A 13 39.95 -6.57 30.36
C SER A 13 40.00 -6.85 28.85
N PRO A 14 40.02 -8.12 28.41
CA PRO A 14 40.04 -8.45 26.99
C PRO A 14 38.82 -7.84 26.28
N ILE A 15 38.99 -7.38 25.03
CA ILE A 15 37.88 -6.88 24.23
C ILE A 15 36.99 -8.06 23.86
N LYS A 16 35.72 -8.00 24.26
CA LYS A 16 34.74 -9.04 23.93
C LYS A 16 34.38 -8.96 22.43
N VAL A 17 34.48 -10.07 21.73
CA VAL A 17 34.07 -10.23 20.31
C VAL A 17 32.94 -11.24 20.27
N THR A 18 31.72 -10.75 20.12
CA THR A 18 30.54 -11.60 19.96
C THR A 18 30.35 -11.92 18.49
N ILE A 19 30.31 -13.21 18.17
CA ILE A 19 30.03 -13.72 16.84
C ILE A 19 28.59 -14.21 16.83
N LEU A 20 27.75 -13.55 16.04
CA LEU A 20 26.38 -13.94 15.78
C LEU A 20 26.32 -14.65 14.43
N PRO A 21 26.34 -15.98 14.38
CA PRO A 21 26.14 -16.69 13.14
C PRO A 21 24.68 -16.58 12.69
N HIS A 22 24.50 -16.26 11.41
CA HIS A 22 23.20 -16.07 10.79
C HIS A 22 23.27 -16.39 9.29
N THR A 23 22.12 -16.44 8.64
CA THR A 23 22.03 -16.31 7.18
C THR A 23 21.00 -15.24 6.89
N HIS A 24 21.32 -14.27 6.03
CA HIS A 24 20.29 -13.41 5.48
C HIS A 24 19.58 -14.18 4.37
N TRP A 25 18.25 -14.23 4.39
CA TRP A 25 17.47 -15.09 3.50
C TRP A 25 16.36 -14.34 2.81
N ASP A 26 16.69 -13.73 1.68
CA ASP A 26 15.68 -13.20 0.76
C ASP A 26 14.83 -14.37 0.26
N ARG A 27 13.53 -14.29 0.55
CA ARG A 27 12.58 -15.35 0.24
C ARG A 27 12.45 -15.57 -1.27
N GLU A 28 12.57 -14.48 -2.03
CA GLU A 28 12.47 -14.41 -3.48
C GLU A 28 13.11 -13.10 -3.96
N TRP A 29 13.94 -13.17 -5.00
CA TRP A 29 14.77 -12.04 -5.45
C TRP A 29 15.23 -12.23 -6.91
N TYR A 30 16.53 -12.47 -7.15
CA TYR A 30 17.09 -12.77 -8.47
C TYR A 30 16.72 -14.16 -9.00
N ALA A 31 16.15 -15.01 -8.13
CA ALA A 31 15.60 -16.31 -8.48
C ALA A 31 14.18 -16.46 -7.90
N PRO A 32 13.31 -17.27 -8.54
CA PRO A 32 11.97 -17.54 -8.03
C PRO A 32 11.95 -18.17 -6.64
N PHE A 33 10.86 -17.96 -5.90
CA PHE A 33 10.64 -18.52 -4.56
C PHE A 33 10.97 -20.02 -4.46
N GLN A 34 10.57 -20.83 -5.45
CA GLN A 34 10.77 -22.28 -5.41
C GLN A 34 12.25 -22.69 -5.45
N ASP A 35 13.09 -21.92 -6.14
CA ASP A 35 14.53 -22.15 -6.15
C ASP A 35 15.15 -21.83 -4.80
N PHE A 36 14.76 -20.71 -4.19
CA PHE A 36 15.20 -20.37 -2.83
C PHE A 36 14.68 -21.36 -1.80
N ARG A 37 13.40 -21.77 -1.84
CA ARG A 37 12.87 -22.81 -0.95
C ARG A 37 13.65 -24.12 -1.05
N HIS A 38 14.03 -24.54 -2.26
CA HIS A 38 14.89 -25.72 -2.42
C HIS A 38 16.25 -25.57 -1.72
N ARG A 39 16.90 -24.41 -1.86
CA ARG A 39 18.19 -24.12 -1.20
C ARG A 39 18.04 -24.05 0.32
N LEU A 40 16.97 -23.43 0.81
CA LEU A 40 16.64 -23.33 2.24
C LEU A 40 16.50 -24.71 2.87
N VAL A 41 15.71 -25.59 2.23
CA VAL A 41 15.50 -26.97 2.71
C VAL A 41 16.82 -27.72 2.82
N ARG A 42 17.68 -27.63 1.80
CA ARG A 42 18.99 -28.31 1.83
C ARG A 42 19.91 -27.76 2.92
N LEU A 43 19.91 -26.44 3.12
CA LEU A 43 20.70 -25.79 4.16
C LEU A 43 20.25 -26.27 5.54
N LEU A 44 18.95 -26.24 5.82
CA LEU A 44 18.41 -26.61 7.14
C LEU A 44 18.49 -28.12 7.42
N ASP A 45 18.28 -28.96 6.42
CA ASP A 45 18.45 -30.43 6.54
C ASP A 45 19.89 -30.80 6.99
N GLU A 46 20.89 -30.08 6.49
CA GLU A 46 22.29 -30.29 6.90
C GLU A 46 22.61 -29.62 8.24
N PHE A 47 22.12 -28.40 8.45
CA PHE A 47 22.56 -27.56 9.54
C PHE A 47 21.86 -27.84 10.87
N LEU A 48 20.55 -28.09 10.91
CA LEU A 48 19.82 -28.26 12.17
C LEU A 48 20.34 -29.43 13.01
N PRO A 49 20.60 -30.63 12.46
CA PRO A 49 21.16 -31.74 13.24
C PRO A 49 22.56 -31.41 13.78
N ARG A 50 23.35 -30.65 13.03
CA ARG A 50 24.68 -30.21 13.44
C ARG A 50 24.59 -29.23 14.61
N LEU A 51 23.71 -28.24 14.50
CA LEU A 51 23.45 -27.28 15.57
C LEU A 51 23.04 -28.04 16.83
N GLU A 52 22.11 -29.01 16.74
CA GLU A 52 21.71 -29.83 17.89
C GLU A 52 22.89 -30.61 18.51
N ALA A 53 23.75 -31.21 17.68
CA ALA A 53 24.84 -32.09 18.13
C ALA A 53 26.12 -31.36 18.63
N ASP A 54 26.42 -30.15 18.15
CA ASP A 54 27.64 -29.42 18.48
C ASP A 54 27.38 -28.31 19.52
N PRO A 55 27.68 -28.53 20.82
CA PRO A 55 27.44 -27.53 21.86
C PRO A 55 28.37 -26.31 21.77
N SER A 56 29.43 -26.36 20.97
CA SER A 56 30.31 -25.20 20.76
C SER A 56 29.73 -24.19 19.77
N TYR A 57 28.67 -24.58 19.05
CA TYR A 57 27.86 -23.70 18.22
C TYR A 57 26.64 -23.25 19.02
N GLU A 58 26.85 -22.31 19.95
CA GLU A 58 25.88 -22.01 21.02
C GLU A 58 24.56 -21.41 20.51
N HIS A 59 24.62 -20.58 19.47
CA HIS A 59 23.46 -19.87 18.93
C HIS A 59 23.51 -19.78 17.41
N PHE A 60 22.36 -19.66 16.76
CA PHE A 60 22.20 -19.28 15.34
C PHE A 60 20.95 -18.41 15.18
N LEU A 61 21.05 -17.28 14.47
CA LEU A 61 19.90 -16.45 14.15
C LEU A 61 19.34 -16.84 12.78
N LEU A 62 18.06 -17.27 12.75
CA LEU A 62 17.35 -17.58 11.52
C LEU A 62 16.69 -16.31 10.94
N ASP A 63 17.55 -15.35 10.60
CA ASP A 63 17.27 -14.07 9.94
C ASP A 63 16.18 -13.17 10.54
N GLY A 64 15.74 -13.45 11.76
CA GLY A 64 14.72 -12.67 12.45
C GLY A 64 13.34 -12.65 11.77
N GLN A 65 13.06 -13.62 10.90
CA GLN A 65 11.79 -13.81 10.21
C GLN A 65 11.24 -15.22 10.44
N THR A 66 9.92 -15.38 10.55
CA THR A 66 9.29 -16.71 10.71
C THR A 66 8.89 -17.37 9.40
N ALA A 67 8.81 -16.63 8.29
CA ALA A 67 8.46 -17.17 6.97
C ALA A 67 9.40 -18.31 6.52
N VAL A 68 10.70 -18.17 6.79
CA VAL A 68 11.71 -19.22 6.52
C VAL A 68 11.43 -20.53 7.28
N ILE A 69 10.81 -20.46 8.46
CA ILE A 69 10.40 -21.65 9.21
C ILE A 69 9.20 -22.29 8.54
N ASP A 70 8.19 -21.50 8.18
CA ASP A 70 6.97 -22.00 7.55
C ASP A 70 7.25 -22.61 6.17
N ASP A 71 8.08 -21.95 5.36
CA ASP A 71 8.50 -22.43 4.05
C ASP A 71 9.29 -23.75 4.15
N TYR A 72 10.08 -23.93 5.21
CA TYR A 72 10.78 -25.18 5.48
C TYR A 72 9.84 -26.29 5.97
N LEU A 73 8.94 -25.98 6.91
CA LEU A 73 7.99 -26.94 7.49
C LEU A 73 6.93 -27.43 6.50
N GLU A 74 6.63 -26.66 5.46
CA GLU A 74 5.78 -27.11 4.35
C GLU A 74 6.41 -28.33 3.63
N VAL A 75 7.75 -28.44 3.62
CA VAL A 75 8.51 -29.51 2.95
C VAL A 75 9.02 -30.57 3.95
N ARG A 76 9.28 -30.17 5.19
CA ARG A 76 9.82 -30.99 6.29
C ARG A 76 8.98 -30.84 7.56
N PRO A 77 7.71 -31.26 7.57
CA PRO A 77 6.84 -31.11 8.74
C PRO A 77 7.40 -31.79 10.00
N GLU A 78 8.16 -32.89 9.84
CA GLU A 78 8.84 -33.60 10.91
C GLU A 78 9.92 -32.79 11.63
N ALA A 79 10.46 -31.75 10.98
CA ALA A 79 11.48 -30.89 11.57
C ALA A 79 10.93 -29.91 12.62
N SER A 80 9.60 -29.84 12.79
CA SER A 80 8.95 -29.03 13.83
C SER A 80 9.50 -29.35 15.23
N GLU A 81 9.79 -30.63 15.51
CA GLU A 81 10.32 -31.04 16.82
C GLU A 81 11.72 -30.50 17.11
N ILE A 82 12.64 -30.57 16.14
CA ILE A 82 14.02 -30.07 16.33
C ILE A 82 14.04 -28.55 16.42
N LEU A 83 13.25 -27.86 15.60
CA LEU A 83 13.09 -26.40 15.67
C LEU A 83 12.55 -25.96 17.04
N ALA A 84 11.52 -26.65 17.56
CA ALA A 84 10.96 -26.34 18.87
C ALA A 84 11.96 -26.62 20.01
N ARG A 85 12.76 -27.69 19.93
CA ARG A 85 13.82 -27.95 20.94
C ARG A 85 14.89 -26.87 20.91
N LEU A 86 15.40 -26.53 19.73
CA LEU A 86 16.45 -25.53 19.55
C LEU A 86 15.97 -24.13 19.95
N GLY A 87 14.76 -23.73 19.54
CA GLY A 87 14.14 -22.47 19.93
C GLY A 87 13.92 -22.36 21.45
N LYS A 88 13.31 -23.37 22.09
CA LYS A 88 13.10 -23.39 23.55
C LYS A 88 14.40 -23.39 24.34
N SER A 89 15.47 -23.95 23.79
CA SER A 89 16.80 -23.91 24.41
C SER A 89 17.53 -22.57 24.21
N GLY A 90 16.99 -21.65 23.41
CA GLY A 90 17.63 -20.38 23.06
C GLY A 90 18.76 -20.50 22.04
N ARG A 91 18.97 -21.69 21.45
CA ARG A 91 20.05 -21.94 20.47
C ARG A 91 19.68 -21.52 19.05
N LEU A 92 18.39 -21.31 18.78
CA LEU A 92 17.88 -20.77 17.53
C LEU A 92 17.11 -19.48 17.80
N GLY A 93 17.60 -18.35 17.29
CA GLY A 93 16.90 -17.07 17.33
C GLY A 93 15.86 -16.99 16.22
N ILE A 94 14.61 -16.64 16.57
CA ILE A 94 13.44 -16.63 15.69
C ILE A 94 12.69 -15.30 15.85
N GLY A 95 12.16 -14.75 14.75
CA GLY A 95 11.40 -13.50 14.76
C GLY A 95 12.27 -12.28 15.12
N PRO A 96 11.68 -11.10 15.37
CA PRO A 96 10.27 -10.91 15.71
C PRO A 96 9.35 -10.74 14.49
N TRP A 97 9.89 -10.61 13.28
CA TRP A 97 9.08 -10.37 12.09
C TRP A 97 8.52 -11.66 11.50
N ALA A 98 7.42 -11.59 10.77
CA ALA A 98 7.02 -12.71 9.92
C ALA A 98 7.91 -12.76 8.67
N ILE A 99 8.21 -11.60 8.09
CA ILE A 99 9.18 -11.42 6.98
C ILE A 99 9.93 -10.08 7.11
N LEU A 100 11.09 -9.94 6.47
CA LEU A 100 11.85 -8.69 6.48
C LEU A 100 11.34 -7.73 5.39
N MET A 101 10.49 -6.77 5.78
CA MET A 101 9.75 -5.92 4.86
C MET A 101 10.47 -4.65 4.41
N ASP A 102 10.04 -4.02 3.31
CA ASP A 102 10.36 -2.60 3.08
C ASP A 102 9.37 -1.70 3.85
N GLU A 103 9.87 -0.77 4.66
CA GLU A 103 9.03 0.04 5.56
C GLU A 103 8.27 1.17 4.85
N TYR A 104 8.71 1.61 3.67
CA TYR A 104 8.11 2.71 2.92
C TYR A 104 7.13 2.25 1.85
N MET A 105 7.30 1.03 1.33
CA MET A 105 6.46 0.48 0.26
C MET A 105 5.14 -0.12 0.76
N VAL A 106 4.96 -0.28 2.08
CA VAL A 106 3.74 -0.85 2.68
C VAL A 106 3.08 0.09 3.69
N SER A 107 1.84 -0.23 4.08
CA SER A 107 1.08 0.52 5.08
C SER A 107 1.65 0.33 6.50
N GLY A 108 1.31 1.26 7.39
CA GLY A 108 1.60 1.09 8.81
C GLY A 108 0.93 -0.13 9.43
N GLU A 109 -0.28 -0.51 8.97
CA GLU A 109 -0.93 -1.72 9.44
C GLU A 109 -0.19 -2.97 8.94
N THR A 110 0.28 -3.02 7.70
CA THR A 110 1.12 -4.12 7.20
C THR A 110 2.38 -4.31 8.06
N ILE A 111 3.04 -3.22 8.47
CA ILE A 111 4.18 -3.27 9.41
C ILE A 111 3.78 -3.91 10.75
N ILE A 112 2.66 -3.46 11.34
CA ILE A 112 2.18 -3.98 12.62
C ILE A 112 1.76 -5.45 12.49
N ARG A 113 1.01 -5.83 11.46
CA ARG A 113 0.56 -7.22 11.26
C ARG A 113 1.75 -8.15 11.01
N ASN A 114 2.75 -7.71 10.24
CA ASN A 114 3.99 -8.45 10.05
C ASN A 114 4.70 -8.73 11.40
N LEU A 115 4.81 -7.73 12.27
CA LEU A 115 5.40 -7.88 13.60
C LEU A 115 4.57 -8.79 14.52
N GLN A 116 3.26 -8.57 14.57
CA GLN A 116 2.34 -9.35 15.40
C GLN A 116 2.36 -10.83 15.00
N MET A 117 2.29 -11.12 13.70
CA MET A 117 2.30 -12.49 13.18
C MET A 117 3.65 -13.17 13.40
N GLY A 118 4.76 -12.45 13.24
CA GLY A 118 6.10 -12.98 13.52
C GLY A 118 6.32 -13.31 14.99
N ILE A 119 5.91 -12.40 15.90
CA ILE A 119 5.99 -12.64 17.34
C ILE A 119 5.12 -13.85 17.72
N ALA A 120 3.85 -13.85 17.33
CA ALA A 120 2.94 -14.94 17.64
C ALA A 120 3.46 -16.29 17.13
N ARG A 121 3.99 -16.33 15.90
CA ARG A 121 4.53 -17.55 15.30
C ARG A 121 5.82 -18.01 15.98
N ALA A 122 6.66 -17.10 16.46
CA ALA A 122 7.88 -17.44 17.18
C ALA A 122 7.60 -18.09 18.55
N GLU A 123 6.49 -17.72 19.22
CA GLU A 123 6.09 -18.31 20.50
C GLU A 123 5.79 -19.81 20.41
N ASP A 124 5.38 -20.32 19.24
CA ASP A 124 5.22 -21.77 19.00
C ASP A 124 6.53 -22.56 19.19
N PHE A 125 7.67 -21.89 18.98
CA PHE A 125 9.00 -22.50 19.04
C PHE A 125 9.82 -22.11 20.28
N GLY A 126 9.26 -21.28 21.18
CA GLY A 126 9.91 -20.90 22.43
C GLY A 126 9.59 -19.47 22.83
N SER A 127 10.16 -18.50 22.12
CA SER A 127 9.89 -17.07 22.31
C SER A 127 10.47 -16.28 21.13
N ALA A 128 9.86 -15.16 20.79
CA ALA A 128 10.44 -14.22 19.82
C ALA A 128 11.75 -13.59 20.33
N MET A 129 12.72 -13.37 19.42
CA MET A 129 13.89 -12.56 19.70
C MET A 129 13.47 -11.15 20.12
N LYS A 130 13.98 -10.67 21.26
CA LYS A 130 13.65 -9.35 21.83
C LYS A 130 14.53 -8.23 21.27
N VAL A 131 14.71 -8.21 19.94
CA VAL A 131 15.46 -7.17 19.23
C VAL A 131 14.72 -6.81 17.94
N GLY A 132 14.50 -5.53 17.68
CA GLY A 132 14.07 -5.04 16.37
C GLY A 132 15.15 -5.32 15.33
N TYR A 133 14.99 -6.39 14.55
CA TYR A 133 15.98 -6.82 13.58
C TYR A 133 15.73 -6.14 12.23
N LEU A 134 16.50 -5.10 11.92
CA LEU A 134 16.32 -4.30 10.70
C LEU A 134 17.62 -4.27 9.87
N PRO A 135 18.10 -5.43 9.38
CA PRO A 135 19.42 -5.54 8.80
C PRO A 135 19.52 -4.93 7.40
N ASP A 136 18.46 -4.98 6.59
CA ASP A 136 18.53 -4.64 5.15
C ASP A 136 17.37 -3.79 4.61
N MET A 137 16.49 -3.28 5.47
CA MET A 137 15.40 -2.39 5.02
C MET A 137 15.96 -1.11 4.38
N PHE A 138 15.34 -0.66 3.28
CA PHE A 138 15.82 0.43 2.43
C PHE A 138 15.48 1.82 3.02
N GLY A 139 16.00 2.05 4.23
CA GLY A 139 15.65 3.15 5.11
C GLY A 139 14.57 2.77 6.12
N HIS A 140 14.34 3.66 7.10
CA HIS A 140 13.47 3.37 8.23
C HIS A 140 12.49 4.51 8.53
N VAL A 141 11.21 4.17 8.74
CA VAL A 141 10.13 5.13 8.98
C VAL A 141 10.25 5.79 10.36
N ALA A 142 9.77 7.02 10.46
CA ALA A 142 9.92 7.85 11.67
C ALA A 142 9.26 7.26 12.93
N GLN A 143 8.24 6.41 12.77
CA GLN A 143 7.47 5.82 13.89
C GLN A 143 7.96 4.43 14.30
N MET A 144 8.97 3.87 13.63
CA MET A 144 9.47 2.53 13.96
C MET A 144 9.88 2.37 15.44
N PRO A 145 10.52 3.35 16.11
CA PRO A 145 10.80 3.24 17.55
C PRO A 145 9.53 3.08 18.40
N GLN A 146 8.44 3.78 18.06
CA GLN A 146 7.17 3.65 18.77
C GLN A 146 6.54 2.27 18.51
N ILE A 147 6.55 1.79 17.27
CA ILE A 147 6.03 0.46 16.89
C ILE A 147 6.78 -0.64 17.65
N LEU A 148 8.12 -0.59 17.66
CA LEU A 148 8.95 -1.55 18.40
C LEU A 148 8.65 -1.51 19.90
N ARG A 149 8.54 -0.32 20.49
CA ARG A 149 8.22 -0.15 21.93
C ARG A 149 6.84 -0.70 22.28
N LEU A 150 5.84 -0.49 21.42
CA LEU A 150 4.50 -1.03 21.62
C LEU A 150 4.46 -2.56 21.41
N ALA A 151 5.49 -3.18 20.84
CA ALA A 151 5.66 -4.64 20.79
C ALA A 151 6.61 -5.18 21.88
N GLY A 152 6.99 -4.36 22.85
CA GLY A 152 7.90 -4.74 23.94
C GLY A 152 9.37 -4.85 23.53
N LEU A 153 9.78 -4.27 22.40
CA LEU A 153 11.15 -4.25 21.91
C LEU A 153 11.80 -2.88 22.22
N ASP A 154 12.85 -2.87 23.03
CA ASP A 154 13.55 -1.66 23.48
C ASP A 154 14.92 -1.44 22.81
N GLN A 155 15.40 -2.45 22.10
CA GLN A 155 16.65 -2.43 21.34
C GLN A 155 16.40 -2.84 19.88
N ALA A 156 17.20 -2.27 18.97
CA ALA A 156 17.16 -2.57 17.55
C ALA A 156 18.56 -2.61 16.94
N VAL A 157 18.70 -3.28 15.81
CA VAL A 157 19.86 -3.16 14.91
C VAL A 157 19.42 -2.54 13.60
N VAL A 158 20.24 -1.67 13.03
CA VAL A 158 19.99 -1.00 11.76
C VAL A 158 21.27 -0.94 10.92
N TRP A 159 21.14 -0.98 9.61
CA TRP A 159 22.28 -0.79 8.69
C TRP A 159 22.09 0.43 7.78
N ARG A 160 21.02 0.45 6.99
CA ARG A 160 20.83 1.47 5.96
C ARG A 160 20.21 2.74 6.54
N GLY A 161 20.35 3.86 5.83
CA GLY A 161 19.68 5.12 6.16
C GLY A 161 20.28 5.90 7.34
N VAL A 162 21.22 5.33 8.10
CA VAL A 162 21.85 5.99 9.25
C VAL A 162 22.65 7.22 8.79
N PRO A 163 22.35 8.42 9.34
CA PRO A 163 22.92 9.68 8.86
C PRO A 163 24.37 9.88 9.25
N SER A 164 25.01 10.83 8.57
CA SER A 164 26.40 11.23 8.82
C SER A 164 26.62 11.71 10.26
N ALA A 165 25.60 12.34 10.85
CA ALA A 165 25.60 12.86 12.22
C ALA A 165 25.79 11.77 13.29
N ILE A 166 25.42 10.52 13.02
CA ILE A 166 25.65 9.40 13.93
C ILE A 166 27.04 8.82 13.67
N GLN A 167 27.99 9.15 14.53
CA GLN A 167 29.41 8.76 14.39
C GLN A 167 29.81 7.55 15.23
N LYS A 168 28.88 6.99 16.01
CA LYS A 168 29.12 5.89 16.96
C LYS A 168 28.38 4.63 16.54
N THR A 169 28.79 3.48 17.08
CA THR A 169 28.12 2.19 16.83
C THR A 169 26.74 2.07 17.46
N ALA A 170 26.36 2.99 18.35
CA ALA A 170 25.05 3.01 18.99
C ALA A 170 24.51 4.42 19.20
N PHE A 171 23.18 4.54 19.21
CA PHE A 171 22.46 5.80 19.39
C PHE A 171 21.04 5.56 19.94
N TRP A 172 20.43 6.59 20.51
CA TRP A 172 18.99 6.60 20.78
C TRP A 172 18.25 6.94 19.49
N TRP A 173 17.42 6.04 18.99
CA TRP A 173 16.51 6.32 17.90
C TRP A 173 15.15 6.69 18.48
N GLU A 174 14.74 7.94 18.27
CA GLU A 174 13.53 8.54 18.85
C GLU A 174 12.48 8.79 17.76
N ALA A 175 11.26 8.32 18.00
CA ALA A 175 10.09 8.56 17.16
C ALA A 175 9.53 9.98 17.36
N LEU A 176 8.54 10.36 16.55
CA LEU A 176 7.97 11.70 16.61
C LEU A 176 7.16 11.97 17.89
N ASP A 177 6.64 10.93 18.54
CA ASP A 177 5.93 10.99 19.84
C ASP A 177 6.88 11.04 21.06
N GLY A 178 8.18 10.89 20.83
CA GLY A 178 9.22 10.81 21.87
C GLY A 178 9.50 9.39 22.38
N SER A 179 8.83 8.35 21.88
CA SER A 179 9.21 6.97 22.14
C SER A 179 10.60 6.70 21.55
N ARG A 180 11.45 5.93 22.24
CA ARG A 180 12.80 5.66 21.76
C ARG A 180 13.25 4.22 22.00
N VAL A 181 14.11 3.73 21.12
CA VAL A 181 14.82 2.46 21.24
C VAL A 181 16.33 2.68 21.15
N ARG A 182 17.13 1.80 21.76
CA ARG A 182 18.58 1.79 21.57
C ARG A 182 18.87 1.11 20.23
N ALA A 183 19.39 1.86 19.26
CA ALA A 183 19.78 1.32 17.97
C ALA A 183 21.28 1.04 17.94
N GLU A 184 21.67 -0.17 17.52
CA GLU A 184 23.03 -0.52 17.14
C GLU A 184 23.18 -0.36 15.62
N PHE A 185 24.14 0.45 15.19
CA PHE A 185 24.50 0.58 13.78
C PHE A 185 25.46 -0.54 13.38
N LEU A 186 25.05 -1.36 12.40
CA LEU A 186 25.86 -2.44 11.83
C LEU A 186 26.96 -1.86 10.90
N VAL A 187 28.02 -1.31 11.50
CA VAL A 187 29.18 -0.79 10.76
C VAL A 187 29.80 -1.91 9.92
N GLY A 188 29.87 -1.72 8.60
CA GLY A 188 30.33 -2.76 7.68
C GLY A 188 29.26 -3.78 7.29
N SER A 189 27.98 -3.47 7.49
CA SER A 189 26.78 -4.27 7.18
C SER A 189 26.56 -5.48 8.10
N TYR A 190 25.42 -6.17 7.91
CA TYR A 190 25.17 -7.51 8.47
C TYR A 190 26.13 -8.59 7.92
N SER A 191 27.08 -8.21 7.05
CA SER A 191 28.10 -9.08 6.47
C SER A 191 29.52 -8.82 6.99
N ASN A 192 29.70 -7.95 8.00
CA ASN A 192 31.03 -7.61 8.53
C ASN A 192 31.82 -8.86 9.01
N GLY A 193 31.11 -9.87 9.53
CA GLY A 193 31.63 -11.14 10.00
C GLY A 193 31.50 -12.29 9.00
N ARG A 194 31.16 -12.08 7.73
CA ARG A 194 31.04 -13.19 6.75
C ARG A 194 32.36 -13.94 6.54
N ASP A 195 32.30 -15.24 6.26
CA ASP A 195 33.48 -16.03 5.92
C ASP A 195 34.62 -15.96 6.96
N LEU A 196 34.30 -16.14 8.26
CA LEU A 196 35.34 -16.18 9.29
C LEU A 196 36.32 -17.34 9.04
N PRO A 197 37.64 -17.09 9.18
CA PRO A 197 38.66 -18.08 8.87
C PRO A 197 38.61 -19.26 9.85
N SER A 198 39.01 -20.45 9.38
CA SER A 198 39.18 -21.63 10.24
C SER A 198 40.49 -21.63 11.05
N ASN A 199 41.41 -20.70 10.72
CA ASN A 199 42.68 -20.54 11.42
C ASN A 199 42.54 -19.50 12.56
N PRO A 200 42.89 -19.85 13.81
CA PRO A 200 42.72 -18.96 14.97
C PRO A 200 43.53 -17.66 14.88
N ALA A 201 44.79 -17.70 14.44
CA ALA A 201 45.61 -16.49 14.28
C ALA A 201 45.00 -15.52 13.24
N THR A 202 44.40 -16.06 12.17
CA THR A 202 43.73 -15.23 11.15
C THR A 202 42.40 -14.65 11.69
N LEU A 203 41.67 -15.38 12.54
CA LEU A 203 40.48 -14.85 13.22
C LEU A 203 40.84 -13.69 14.15
N VAL A 204 41.91 -13.84 14.93
CA VAL A 204 42.45 -12.77 15.80
C VAL A 204 42.84 -11.55 14.97
N GLN A 205 43.54 -11.75 13.85
CA GLN A 205 43.90 -10.66 12.94
C GLN A 205 42.67 -9.95 12.36
N ARG A 206 41.60 -10.70 12.07
CA ARG A 206 40.34 -10.12 11.58
C ARG A 206 39.65 -9.26 12.63
N ALA A 207 39.60 -9.71 13.88
CA ALA A 207 39.11 -8.89 15.00
C ALA A 207 39.94 -7.62 15.18
N HIS A 208 41.27 -7.73 15.08
CA HIS A 208 42.16 -6.58 15.18
C HIS A 208 41.93 -5.56 14.06
N ASN A 209 41.82 -6.01 12.81
CA ASN A 209 41.55 -5.13 11.68
C ASN A 209 40.20 -4.42 11.83
N TYR A 210 39.15 -5.13 12.23
CA TYR A 210 37.84 -4.54 12.41
C TYR A 210 37.77 -3.60 13.62
N ALA A 211 38.48 -3.92 14.72
CA ALA A 211 38.63 -2.99 15.85
C ALA A 211 39.29 -1.67 15.43
N ASN A 212 40.29 -1.73 14.55
CA ASN A 212 40.95 -0.55 13.99
C ASN A 212 40.03 0.23 13.02
N GLU A 213 39.21 -0.47 12.23
CA GLU A 213 38.20 0.14 11.36
C GLU A 213 37.12 0.87 12.16
N LEU A 214 36.62 0.25 13.23
CA LEU A 214 35.68 0.88 14.15
C LEU A 214 36.30 2.12 14.81
N GLY A 215 37.57 2.04 15.24
CA GLY A 215 38.29 3.13 15.86
C GLY A 215 37.47 3.83 16.96
N ASP A 216 37.30 5.15 16.82
CA ASP A 216 36.52 5.96 17.75
C ASP A 216 35.00 5.77 17.64
N ALA A 217 34.48 5.09 16.61
CA ALA A 217 33.05 4.80 16.51
C ALA A 217 32.60 3.83 17.62
N ARG A 218 33.47 2.91 18.05
CA ARG A 218 33.21 2.00 19.16
C ARG A 218 33.26 2.75 20.50
N TYR A 219 32.28 2.49 21.37
CA TYR A 219 32.28 3.07 22.71
C TYR A 219 33.43 2.53 23.59
N PRO A 220 34.01 3.35 24.49
CA PRO A 220 34.96 2.86 25.48
C PRO A 220 34.39 1.70 26.29
N GLY A 221 35.12 0.58 26.35
CA GLY A 221 34.65 -0.66 27.01
C GLY A 221 33.58 -1.44 26.23
N GLY A 222 33.10 -0.93 25.09
CA GLY A 222 32.12 -1.61 24.24
C GLY A 222 32.70 -2.84 23.54
N GLY A 223 31.85 -3.84 23.30
CA GLY A 223 32.23 -5.06 22.59
C GLY A 223 32.40 -4.84 21.08
N ILE A 224 32.73 -5.92 20.39
CA ILE A 224 32.70 -6.03 18.92
C ILE A 224 31.63 -7.05 18.56
N LEU A 225 30.80 -6.71 17.58
CA LEU A 225 29.82 -7.62 16.98
C LEU A 225 30.30 -8.05 15.59
N PHE A 226 30.49 -9.36 15.40
CA PHE A 226 30.60 -9.96 14.08
C PHE A 226 29.28 -10.62 13.70
N MET A 227 28.60 -10.03 12.73
CA MET A 227 27.47 -10.62 12.02
C MET A 227 28.03 -11.68 11.07
N ASN A 228 28.09 -12.93 11.52
CA ASN A 228 28.68 -14.05 10.80
C ASN A 228 27.68 -14.70 9.85
N GLY A 229 27.39 -13.98 8.78
CA GLY A 229 26.50 -14.38 7.70
C GLY A 229 26.51 -13.33 6.60
N THR A 230 25.90 -13.66 5.47
CA THR A 230 25.57 -12.76 4.36
C THR A 230 24.43 -13.41 3.58
N ASP A 231 24.04 -12.85 2.44
CA ASP A 231 22.93 -13.34 1.61
C ASP A 231 23.16 -14.82 1.24
N HIS A 232 22.23 -15.67 1.67
CA HIS A 232 22.20 -17.12 1.44
C HIS A 232 23.49 -17.87 1.84
N GLN A 233 24.26 -17.37 2.81
CA GLN A 233 25.50 -17.99 3.25
C GLN A 233 25.27 -19.31 4.02
N ILE A 234 26.03 -20.34 3.66
CA ILE A 234 26.05 -21.62 4.40
C ILE A 234 26.76 -21.43 5.75
N PRO A 235 26.14 -21.85 6.88
CA PRO A 235 26.74 -21.74 8.20
C PRO A 235 28.11 -22.43 8.31
N GLN A 236 29.07 -21.76 8.95
CA GLN A 236 30.47 -22.22 8.95
C GLN A 236 30.72 -23.34 9.97
N PRO A 237 31.11 -24.55 9.53
CA PRO A 237 31.12 -25.74 10.37
C PRO A 237 32.20 -25.75 11.47
N TRP A 238 33.26 -24.97 11.33
CA TRP A 238 34.40 -24.93 12.24
C TRP A 238 34.28 -23.88 13.36
N LEU A 239 33.17 -23.12 13.42
CA LEU A 239 33.09 -21.88 14.19
C LEU A 239 33.43 -22.07 15.68
N GLY A 240 32.79 -23.01 16.36
CA GLY A 240 33.06 -23.24 17.78
C GLY A 240 34.49 -23.71 18.07
N THR A 241 35.07 -24.54 17.19
CA THR A 241 36.46 -25.00 17.34
C THR A 241 37.48 -23.88 17.15
N VAL A 242 37.29 -23.00 16.16
CA VAL A 242 38.22 -21.88 15.93
C VAL A 242 38.13 -20.83 17.03
N VAL A 243 36.93 -20.58 17.58
CA VAL A 243 36.73 -19.69 18.72
C VAL A 243 37.46 -20.20 19.96
N ALA A 244 37.32 -21.50 20.27
CA ALA A 244 38.03 -22.10 21.40
C ALA A 244 39.56 -22.02 21.23
N ALA A 245 40.06 -22.31 20.02
CA ALA A 245 41.50 -22.20 19.72
C ALA A 245 42.00 -20.76 19.81
N ALA A 246 41.29 -19.78 19.24
CA ALA A 246 41.68 -18.37 19.27
C ALA A 246 41.71 -17.81 20.72
N ASN A 247 40.79 -18.24 21.58
CA ASN A 247 40.81 -17.88 23.00
C ASN A 247 41.95 -18.53 23.79
N ALA A 248 42.52 -19.65 23.33
CA ALA A 248 43.65 -20.31 23.96
C ALA A 248 45.01 -19.73 23.52
N GLU A 249 45.08 -19.18 22.30
CA GLU A 249 46.33 -18.67 21.70
C GLU A 249 46.69 -17.23 22.10
N GLN A 250 45.72 -16.44 22.58
CA GLN A 250 45.93 -15.03 22.93
C GLN A 250 44.98 -14.55 24.05
N SER A 251 45.24 -13.37 24.60
CA SER A 251 44.47 -12.78 25.71
C SER A 251 43.98 -11.33 25.46
N GLU A 252 44.12 -10.82 24.23
CA GLU A 252 43.67 -9.49 23.83
C GLU A 252 42.17 -9.44 23.55
N TYR A 253 41.65 -10.49 22.90
CA TYR A 253 40.23 -10.65 22.57
C TYR A 253 39.64 -11.85 23.31
N ARG A 254 38.37 -11.72 23.68
CA ARG A 254 37.54 -12.82 24.17
C ARG A 254 36.45 -13.08 23.14
N PHE A 255 36.61 -14.13 22.34
CA PHE A 255 35.63 -14.54 21.34
C PHE A 255 34.53 -15.39 21.98
N GLU A 256 33.29 -15.20 21.53
CA GLU A 256 32.17 -16.08 21.85
C GLU A 256 31.20 -16.17 20.68
N VAL A 257 30.51 -17.31 20.58
CA VAL A 257 29.32 -17.45 19.72
C VAL A 257 28.12 -17.18 20.61
N ASN A 258 27.31 -16.17 20.29
CA ASN A 258 26.19 -15.79 21.16
C ASN A 258 25.05 -15.13 20.37
N SER A 259 23.93 -14.91 21.05
CA SER A 259 22.76 -14.23 20.50
C SER A 259 22.95 -12.72 20.40
N LEU A 260 22.17 -12.11 19.51
CA LEU A 260 22.14 -10.65 19.34
C LEU A 260 21.66 -9.95 20.62
N ALA A 261 20.61 -10.48 21.25
CA ALA A 261 20.07 -9.94 22.50
C ALA A 261 21.11 -9.95 23.63
N ALA A 262 21.90 -11.02 23.75
CA ALA A 262 22.97 -11.11 24.75
C ALA A 262 24.09 -10.08 24.49
N TYR A 263 24.49 -9.87 23.23
CA TYR A 263 25.45 -8.82 22.88
C TYR A 263 24.94 -7.44 23.30
N LEU A 264 23.71 -7.10 22.91
CA LEU A 264 23.14 -5.76 23.13
C LEU A 264 22.84 -5.47 24.61
N ALA A 265 22.53 -6.50 25.41
CA ALA A 265 22.31 -6.37 26.86
C ALA A 265 23.57 -5.94 27.61
N GLU A 266 24.76 -6.21 27.07
CA GLU A 266 26.04 -5.81 27.67
C GLU A 266 26.55 -4.46 27.18
N GLN A 267 25.92 -3.88 26.15
CA GLN A 267 26.38 -2.60 25.60
C GLN A 267 25.85 -1.41 26.41
N THR A 268 26.62 -0.31 26.40
CA THR A 268 26.22 0.92 27.09
C THR A 268 24.94 1.51 26.48
N SER A 269 24.12 2.08 27.36
CA SER A 269 22.99 2.96 27.03
C SER A 269 23.21 4.39 27.54
N GLU A 270 24.41 4.68 28.04
CA GLU A 270 24.79 5.98 28.58
C GLU A 270 25.45 6.85 27.50
N ASN A 271 25.18 8.16 27.54
CA ASN A 271 25.81 9.17 26.68
C ASN A 271 25.71 8.85 25.16
N LEU A 272 24.62 8.18 24.76
CA LEU A 272 24.32 7.94 23.36
C LEU A 272 23.79 9.23 22.70
N PRO A 273 24.21 9.55 21.45
CA PRO A 273 23.57 10.61 20.69
C PRO A 273 22.13 10.21 20.36
N THR A 274 21.25 11.19 20.15
CA THR A 274 19.86 10.93 19.74
C THR A 274 19.69 11.29 18.26
N TRP A 275 19.11 10.36 17.50
CA TRP A 275 18.54 10.65 16.18
C TRP A 275 17.01 10.59 16.28
N ARG A 276 16.33 11.66 15.84
CA ARG A 276 14.87 11.74 15.88
C ARG A 276 14.27 11.66 14.48
N GLY A 277 13.27 10.81 14.30
CA GLY A 277 12.53 10.66 13.05
C GLY A 277 13.08 9.56 12.13
N GLU A 278 12.86 9.73 10.83
CA GLU A 278 13.22 8.72 9.82
C GLU A 278 14.73 8.63 9.56
N MET A 279 15.16 7.50 8.99
CA MET A 279 16.54 7.25 8.55
C MET A 279 16.55 6.91 7.06
N ARG A 280 16.95 7.86 6.21
CA ARG A 280 17.03 7.73 4.74
C ARG A 280 18.31 8.33 4.15
N SER A 281 19.39 8.36 4.92
CA SER A 281 20.67 8.91 4.47
C SER A 281 21.52 7.91 3.69
N GLY A 282 21.99 8.29 2.51
CA GLY A 282 22.97 7.54 1.71
C GLY A 282 24.42 7.70 2.18
N ALA A 283 24.66 8.40 3.30
CA ALA A 283 26.00 8.78 3.74
C ALA A 283 26.92 7.59 4.06
N ARG A 284 26.36 6.48 4.54
CA ARG A 284 27.12 5.33 5.07
C ARG A 284 26.86 4.01 4.35
N ALA A 285 25.70 3.87 3.72
CA ALA A 285 25.29 2.72 2.93
C ALA A 285 24.31 3.22 1.86
N ASN A 286 24.12 2.46 0.78
CA ASN A 286 23.05 2.78 -0.16
C ASN A 286 21.68 2.51 0.49
N VAL A 287 20.72 3.37 0.19
CA VAL A 287 19.32 3.33 0.62
C VAL A 287 18.42 2.88 -0.53
N LEU A 288 18.88 2.92 -1.78
CA LEU A 288 18.18 2.38 -2.96
C LEU A 288 16.91 3.20 -3.27
N MET A 289 17.06 4.52 -3.33
CA MET A 289 15.91 5.45 -3.30
C MET A 289 14.94 5.36 -4.49
N GLY A 290 15.33 4.75 -5.61
CA GLY A 290 14.50 4.62 -6.82
C GLY A 290 13.50 3.46 -6.79
N VAL A 291 13.48 2.64 -5.73
CA VAL A 291 12.48 1.56 -5.58
C VAL A 291 11.05 2.09 -5.50
N ALA A 292 10.87 3.33 -5.00
CA ALA A 292 9.57 3.97 -4.84
C ALA A 292 8.82 4.24 -6.16
N SER A 293 9.53 4.25 -7.29
CA SER A 293 8.95 4.42 -8.63
C SER A 293 9.14 3.20 -9.54
N ASN A 294 9.91 2.21 -9.10
CA ASN A 294 10.05 0.96 -9.84
C ASN A 294 8.71 0.21 -9.85
N ARG A 295 8.30 -0.31 -11.02
CA ARG A 295 7.07 -1.12 -11.15
C ARG A 295 5.85 -0.48 -10.47
N VAL A 296 5.47 0.71 -10.93
CA VAL A 296 4.28 1.43 -10.42
C VAL A 296 3.02 0.55 -10.39
N ASP A 297 2.91 -0.43 -11.30
CA ASP A 297 1.81 -1.40 -11.31
C ASP A 297 1.76 -2.28 -10.05
N ILE A 298 2.90 -2.59 -9.45
CA ILE A 298 3.02 -3.33 -8.18
C ILE A 298 2.63 -2.42 -7.01
N HIS A 299 3.11 -1.17 -6.98
CA HIS A 299 2.75 -0.20 -5.93
C HIS A 299 1.25 0.11 -5.92
N GLN A 300 0.63 0.22 -7.09
CA GLN A 300 -0.82 0.34 -7.24
C GLN A 300 -1.56 -0.92 -6.76
N ALA A 301 -1.06 -2.12 -7.10
CA ALA A 301 -1.65 -3.37 -6.64
C ALA A 301 -1.57 -3.53 -5.11
N CYS A 302 -0.44 -3.17 -4.50
CA CYS A 302 -0.27 -3.12 -3.04
C CYS A 302 -1.27 -2.15 -2.41
N SER A 303 -1.32 -0.90 -2.92
CA SER A 303 -2.21 0.14 -2.40
C SER A 303 -3.69 -0.23 -2.50
N ALA A 304 -4.10 -0.91 -3.58
CA ALA A 304 -5.45 -1.44 -3.74
C ALA A 304 -5.76 -2.55 -2.73
N ALA A 305 -4.85 -3.52 -2.56
CA ALA A 305 -5.02 -4.67 -1.67
C ALA A 305 -5.02 -4.26 -0.18
N GLU A 306 -4.13 -3.36 0.25
CA GLU A 306 -4.12 -2.83 1.62
C GLU A 306 -5.39 -2.02 1.90
N ARG A 307 -5.78 -1.13 0.98
CA ARG A 307 -6.99 -0.30 1.12
C ARG A 307 -8.27 -1.12 1.22
N ILE A 308 -8.44 -2.18 0.40
CA ILE A 308 -9.64 -3.03 0.52
C ILE A 308 -9.67 -3.77 1.85
N ILE A 309 -8.55 -4.31 2.33
CA ILE A 309 -8.51 -5.07 3.58
C ILE A 309 -8.70 -4.14 4.79
N GLU A 310 -7.83 -3.15 4.94
CA GLU A 310 -7.74 -2.30 6.14
C GLU A 310 -8.91 -1.32 6.27
N ARG A 311 -9.34 -0.73 5.15
CA ARG A 311 -10.22 0.45 5.16
C ARG A 311 -11.65 0.15 4.72
N ARG A 312 -11.93 -1.06 4.24
CA ARG A 312 -13.26 -1.46 3.74
C ARG A 312 -13.71 -2.78 4.36
N CYS A 313 -12.97 -3.85 4.10
CA CYS A 313 -13.30 -5.21 4.52
C CYS A 313 -13.32 -5.38 6.04
N GLU A 314 -12.21 -5.10 6.74
CA GLU A 314 -12.14 -5.26 8.20
C GLU A 314 -13.23 -4.45 8.94
N PRO A 315 -13.40 -3.13 8.69
CA PRO A 315 -14.41 -2.34 9.40
C PRO A 315 -15.84 -2.82 9.12
N LEU A 316 -16.18 -3.11 7.85
CA LEU A 316 -17.54 -3.51 7.50
C LEU A 316 -17.88 -4.89 8.07
N GLN A 317 -16.96 -5.87 7.97
CA GLN A 317 -17.12 -7.18 8.60
C GLN A 317 -17.30 -7.04 10.11
N ALA A 318 -16.44 -6.25 10.78
CA ALA A 318 -16.49 -6.06 12.23
C ALA A 318 -17.82 -5.45 12.73
N LEU A 319 -18.40 -4.53 11.96
CA LEU A 319 -19.59 -3.76 12.34
C LEU A 319 -20.93 -4.37 11.90
N HIS A 320 -20.92 -5.19 10.84
CA HIS A 320 -22.15 -5.67 10.21
C HIS A 320 -22.36 -7.18 10.35
N LEU A 321 -21.34 -7.94 10.73
CA LEU A 321 -21.46 -9.38 10.99
C LEU A 321 -21.37 -9.71 12.48
N SER A 322 -21.89 -10.87 12.84
CA SER A 322 -21.77 -11.41 14.20
C SER A 322 -20.35 -11.94 14.43
N ASN A 323 -19.99 -12.19 15.69
CA ASN A 323 -18.73 -12.86 16.02
C ASN A 323 -18.60 -14.24 15.37
N ALA A 324 -19.71 -14.95 15.15
CA ALA A 324 -19.71 -16.27 14.54
C ALA A 324 -19.55 -16.21 13.00
N ASP A 325 -19.99 -15.11 12.39
CA ASP A 325 -19.96 -14.92 10.93
C ASP A 325 -18.74 -14.08 10.47
N TYR A 326 -17.93 -13.58 11.41
CA TYR A 326 -16.71 -12.84 11.08
C TYR A 326 -15.68 -13.79 10.43
N ALA A 327 -15.34 -13.51 9.16
CA ALA A 327 -14.50 -14.36 8.31
C ALA A 327 -12.99 -14.28 8.65
N SER A 328 -12.63 -14.65 9.88
CA SER A 328 -11.25 -14.59 10.38
C SER A 328 -10.27 -15.40 9.54
N ALA A 329 -10.64 -16.62 9.11
CA ALA A 329 -9.76 -17.50 8.35
C ALA A 329 -9.42 -16.95 6.96
N GLU A 330 -10.41 -16.41 6.24
CA GLU A 330 -10.22 -15.75 4.96
C GLU A 330 -9.40 -14.46 5.11
N MET A 331 -9.64 -13.69 6.19
CA MET A 331 -8.85 -12.50 6.50
C MET A 331 -7.38 -12.85 6.77
N ASP A 332 -7.11 -13.95 7.48
CA ASP A 332 -5.75 -14.44 7.74
C ASP A 332 -5.04 -14.84 6.44
N ILE A 333 -5.76 -15.41 5.47
CA ILE A 333 -5.21 -15.71 4.14
C ILE A 333 -4.82 -14.40 3.42
N ALA A 334 -5.71 -13.41 3.39
CA ALA A 334 -5.43 -12.13 2.75
C ALA A 334 -4.23 -11.40 3.39
N TRP A 335 -4.18 -11.33 4.72
CA TRP A 335 -3.05 -10.74 5.44
C TRP A 335 -1.75 -11.50 5.22
N ARG A 336 -1.78 -12.83 5.17
CA ARG A 336 -0.60 -13.62 4.84
C ARG A 336 -0.07 -13.25 3.45
N GLN A 337 -0.93 -13.07 2.44
CA GLN A 337 -0.47 -12.67 1.12
C GLN A 337 0.14 -11.26 1.10
N LEU A 338 -0.47 -10.30 1.79
CA LEU A 338 0.09 -8.94 1.95
C LEU A 338 1.46 -8.97 2.63
N ILE A 339 1.58 -9.72 3.72
CA ILE A 339 2.82 -9.82 4.50
C ILE A 339 3.91 -10.50 3.70
N LEU A 340 3.64 -11.63 3.03
CA LEU A 340 4.65 -12.28 2.18
C LEU A 340 5.15 -11.35 1.06
N ASN A 341 4.26 -10.54 0.48
CA ASN A 341 4.63 -9.52 -0.50
C ASN A 341 5.38 -8.32 0.10
N SER A 342 5.28 -8.08 1.41
CA SER A 342 5.95 -6.95 2.06
C SER A 342 7.47 -7.10 2.10
N ALA A 343 8.00 -8.31 1.88
CA ALA A 343 9.44 -8.55 1.78
C ALA A 343 10.10 -7.51 0.87
N HIS A 344 11.21 -6.92 1.32
CA HIS A 344 11.77 -5.74 0.67
C HIS A 344 12.02 -5.93 -0.83
N ASP A 345 12.56 -7.08 -1.26
CA ASP A 345 12.76 -7.39 -2.69
C ASP A 345 11.46 -7.63 -3.49
N SER A 346 10.38 -8.01 -2.80
CA SER A 346 9.05 -8.24 -3.38
C SER A 346 8.27 -6.93 -3.55
N SER A 347 8.12 -6.16 -2.47
CA SER A 347 7.35 -4.90 -2.49
C SER A 347 8.03 -3.80 -3.30
N CYS A 348 9.36 -3.75 -3.29
CA CYS A 348 10.14 -2.85 -4.15
C CYS A 348 10.17 -3.32 -5.61
N ALA A 349 9.72 -4.55 -5.88
CA ALA A 349 9.74 -5.22 -7.17
C ALA A 349 11.13 -5.18 -7.86
N CYS A 350 12.19 -5.23 -7.06
CA CYS A 350 13.59 -5.24 -7.51
C CYS A 350 14.11 -6.68 -7.69
N SER A 351 13.28 -7.49 -8.33
CA SER A 351 13.43 -8.94 -8.46
C SER A 351 13.33 -9.39 -9.92
N ALA A 352 13.60 -10.66 -10.19
CA ALA A 352 13.37 -11.25 -11.51
C ALA A 352 11.89 -11.19 -11.91
N ASP A 353 11.59 -11.16 -13.21
CA ASP A 353 10.22 -11.02 -13.71
C ASP A 353 9.26 -12.09 -13.15
N ASP A 354 9.70 -13.35 -13.09
CA ASP A 354 8.90 -14.47 -12.52
C ASP A 354 8.52 -14.24 -11.05
N VAL A 355 9.39 -13.58 -10.27
CA VAL A 355 9.09 -13.21 -8.88
C VAL A 355 8.01 -12.14 -8.86
N VAL A 356 8.17 -11.08 -9.66
CA VAL A 356 7.21 -9.96 -9.68
C VAL A 356 5.83 -10.41 -10.20
N ASP A 357 5.78 -11.38 -11.11
CA ASP A 357 4.54 -12.00 -11.55
C ASP A 357 3.83 -12.75 -10.40
N ALA A 358 4.58 -13.46 -9.55
CA ALA A 358 4.02 -14.12 -8.36
C ALA A 358 3.55 -13.10 -7.31
N VAL A 359 4.30 -12.01 -7.11
CA VAL A 359 3.91 -10.88 -6.24
C VAL A 359 2.57 -10.30 -6.67
N MET A 360 2.38 -10.05 -7.97
CA MET A 360 1.14 -9.55 -8.53
C MET A 360 -0.04 -10.50 -8.27
N VAL A 361 0.18 -11.82 -8.36
CA VAL A 361 -0.87 -12.81 -8.04
C VAL A 361 -1.29 -12.71 -6.58
N ARG A 362 -0.35 -12.67 -5.63
CA ARG A 362 -0.65 -12.56 -4.20
C ARG A 362 -1.43 -11.29 -3.85
N TYR A 363 -1.10 -10.13 -4.45
CA TYR A 363 -1.89 -8.91 -4.26
C TYR A 363 -3.32 -9.03 -4.81
N ARG A 364 -3.48 -9.65 -5.99
CA ARG A 364 -4.82 -9.88 -6.57
C ARG A 364 -5.65 -10.86 -5.74
N GLU A 365 -5.04 -11.88 -5.15
CA GLU A 365 -5.72 -12.79 -4.23
C GLU A 365 -6.24 -12.05 -2.99
N ALA A 366 -5.39 -11.26 -2.33
CA ALA A 366 -5.80 -10.43 -1.19
C ALA A 366 -6.92 -9.45 -1.58
N LEU A 367 -6.81 -8.82 -2.75
CA LEU A 367 -7.84 -7.93 -3.29
C LEU A 367 -9.19 -8.64 -3.46
N HIS A 368 -9.22 -9.80 -4.13
CA HIS A 368 -10.46 -10.53 -4.38
C HIS A 368 -11.11 -11.07 -3.09
N ILE A 369 -10.30 -11.51 -2.12
CA ILE A 369 -10.81 -11.90 -0.80
C ILE A 369 -11.48 -10.70 -0.14
N GLY A 370 -10.78 -9.56 -0.09
CA GLY A 370 -11.32 -8.32 0.48
C GLY A 370 -12.63 -7.87 -0.19
N GLU A 371 -12.70 -7.93 -1.52
CA GLU A 371 -13.93 -7.60 -2.27
C GLU A 371 -15.09 -8.55 -1.95
N GLY A 372 -14.82 -9.86 -1.84
CA GLY A 372 -15.82 -10.85 -1.46
C GLY A 372 -16.39 -10.59 -0.07
N LEU A 373 -15.51 -10.41 0.91
CA LEU A 373 -15.87 -10.17 2.30
C LEU A 373 -16.53 -8.80 2.52
N THR A 374 -16.14 -7.77 1.76
CA THR A 374 -16.85 -6.48 1.75
C THR A 374 -18.29 -6.64 1.24
N ARG A 375 -18.51 -7.38 0.13
CA ARG A 375 -19.87 -7.63 -0.37
C ARG A 375 -20.73 -8.38 0.65
N GLU A 376 -20.20 -9.41 1.30
CA GLU A 376 -20.90 -10.15 2.34
C GLU A 376 -21.35 -9.24 3.51
N ALA A 377 -20.46 -8.37 3.99
CA ALA A 377 -20.80 -7.43 5.06
C ALA A 377 -21.88 -6.42 4.63
N LEU A 378 -21.84 -5.97 3.37
CA LEU A 378 -22.86 -5.10 2.79
C LEU A 378 -24.21 -5.80 2.61
N ASP A 379 -24.21 -7.08 2.23
CA ASP A 379 -25.42 -7.90 2.15
C ASP A 379 -26.05 -8.13 3.54
N SER A 380 -25.22 -8.36 4.56
CA SER A 380 -25.68 -8.39 5.96
C SER A 380 -26.31 -7.07 6.37
N LEU A 381 -25.66 -5.93 6.08
CA LEU A 381 -26.23 -4.61 6.34
C LEU A 381 -27.57 -4.43 5.60
N ALA A 382 -27.63 -4.78 4.32
CA ALA A 382 -28.83 -4.64 3.50
C ALA A 382 -30.04 -5.43 4.01
N ASN A 383 -29.80 -6.59 4.62
CA ASN A 383 -30.85 -7.41 5.24
C ASN A 383 -31.33 -6.90 6.60
N ARG A 384 -30.57 -6.01 7.22
CA ARG A 384 -30.82 -5.48 8.56
C ARG A 384 -31.44 -4.09 8.54
N VAL A 385 -31.30 -3.35 7.44
CA VAL A 385 -31.85 -1.99 7.29
C VAL A 385 -33.33 -2.03 6.92
N SER A 386 -34.15 -1.32 7.70
CA SER A 386 -35.59 -1.15 7.47
C SER A 386 -35.84 -0.17 6.33
N ALA A 387 -35.91 -0.68 5.11
CA ALA A 387 -36.21 0.08 3.91
C ALA A 387 -36.96 -0.77 2.86
N PRO A 388 -37.75 -0.16 1.95
CA PRO A 388 -38.37 -0.87 0.83
C PRO A 388 -37.34 -1.62 -0.02
N SER A 389 -37.76 -2.74 -0.60
CA SER A 389 -36.92 -3.49 -1.53
C SER A 389 -36.51 -2.61 -2.72
N GLY A 390 -35.22 -2.63 -3.08
CA GLY A 390 -34.67 -1.83 -4.18
C GLY A 390 -34.29 -0.39 -3.81
N SER A 391 -34.47 0.03 -2.55
CA SER A 391 -33.84 1.26 -2.04
C SER A 391 -32.31 1.14 -2.04
N VAL A 392 -31.62 2.24 -2.33
CA VAL A 392 -30.16 2.30 -2.38
C VAL A 392 -29.62 2.63 -0.99
N ILE A 393 -28.84 1.74 -0.41
CA ILE A 393 -28.11 1.98 0.85
C ILE A 393 -26.72 2.48 0.47
N VAL A 394 -26.31 3.63 1.00
CA VAL A 394 -24.94 4.14 0.91
C VAL A 394 -24.28 4.00 2.27
N ALA A 395 -23.16 3.27 2.34
CA ALA A 395 -22.44 3.00 3.57
C ALA A 395 -21.04 3.62 3.54
N ASN A 396 -20.60 4.12 4.70
CA ASN A 396 -19.29 4.70 4.90
C ASN A 396 -18.44 3.77 5.76
N ALA A 397 -17.39 3.22 5.16
CA ALA A 397 -16.46 2.32 5.84
C ALA A 397 -15.39 3.05 6.68
N THR A 398 -15.38 4.38 6.71
CA THR A 398 -14.40 5.17 7.49
C THR A 398 -15.06 5.88 8.67
N ALA A 399 -14.25 6.26 9.66
CA ALA A 399 -14.69 6.93 10.88
C ALA A 399 -15.22 8.35 10.66
N THR A 400 -14.71 9.06 9.66
CA THR A 400 -15.07 10.46 9.42
C THR A 400 -16.38 10.54 8.63
N GLN A 401 -17.33 11.34 9.13
CA GLN A 401 -18.54 11.68 8.37
C GLN A 401 -18.14 12.38 7.06
N ARG A 402 -18.69 11.92 5.93
CA ARG A 402 -18.38 12.51 4.63
C ARG A 402 -19.52 12.33 3.64
N ASP A 403 -19.61 13.25 2.71
CA ASP A 403 -20.37 13.08 1.49
C ASP A 403 -19.50 12.51 0.37
N GLY A 404 -20.13 12.19 -0.76
CA GLY A 404 -19.42 11.63 -1.91
C GLY A 404 -20.36 11.23 -3.03
N VAL A 405 -19.80 11.18 -4.24
CA VAL A 405 -20.51 10.72 -5.43
C VAL A 405 -20.52 9.19 -5.46
N VAL A 406 -21.72 8.62 -5.62
CA VAL A 406 -21.93 7.19 -5.79
C VAL A 406 -22.65 6.91 -7.09
N ILE A 407 -22.41 5.74 -7.66
CA ILE A 407 -23.07 5.26 -8.88
C ILE A 407 -24.01 4.12 -8.49
N CYS A 408 -25.26 4.18 -8.93
CA CYS A 408 -26.26 3.15 -8.64
C CYS A 408 -27.18 2.90 -9.84
N LEU A 409 -27.92 1.81 -9.78
CA LEU A 409 -28.96 1.47 -10.75
C LEU A 409 -30.31 1.91 -10.20
N VAL A 410 -31.08 2.67 -10.99
CA VAL A 410 -32.45 3.07 -10.67
C VAL A 410 -33.42 2.58 -11.75
N SER A 411 -34.67 2.31 -11.38
CA SER A 411 -35.71 1.89 -12.33
C SER A 411 -36.36 3.09 -13.02
N GLY A 412 -36.77 2.93 -14.28
CA GLY A 412 -37.44 3.96 -15.08
C GLY A 412 -36.57 4.52 -16.22
N ASP A 413 -37.20 5.30 -17.11
CA ASP A 413 -36.57 6.04 -18.22
C ASP A 413 -36.75 7.56 -18.10
N THR A 414 -37.39 8.03 -17.04
CA THR A 414 -37.55 9.45 -16.69
C THR A 414 -36.34 9.97 -15.91
N PRO A 415 -36.12 11.30 -15.84
CA PRO A 415 -35.13 11.86 -14.93
C PRO A 415 -35.46 11.53 -13.46
N MET A 416 -34.49 10.95 -12.76
CA MET A 416 -34.64 10.49 -11.38
C MET A 416 -33.87 11.37 -10.40
N HIS A 417 -34.38 11.50 -9.18
CA HIS A 417 -33.66 11.99 -8.01
C HIS A 417 -33.56 10.87 -6.98
N LEU A 418 -32.57 10.94 -6.08
CA LEU A 418 -32.50 10.07 -4.92
C LEU A 418 -32.97 10.85 -3.69
N ARG A 419 -34.08 10.43 -3.09
CA ARG A 419 -34.60 11.02 -1.85
C ARG A 419 -34.13 10.20 -0.66
N SER A 420 -33.58 10.85 0.35
CA SER A 420 -33.23 10.17 1.60
C SER A 420 -34.50 9.69 2.30
N LEU A 421 -34.56 8.39 2.65
CA LEU A 421 -35.70 7.84 3.38
C LEU A 421 -35.86 8.54 4.74
N GLY A 422 -37.10 8.89 5.09
CA GLY A 422 -37.41 9.64 6.31
C GLY A 422 -37.07 11.13 6.28
N SER A 423 -36.59 11.66 5.16
CA SER A 423 -36.27 13.07 4.97
C SER A 423 -36.94 13.65 3.71
N ALA A 424 -37.17 14.97 3.71
CA ALA A 424 -37.59 15.69 2.51
C ALA A 424 -36.43 16.00 1.55
N GLN A 425 -35.18 15.71 1.96
CA GLN A 425 -33.99 15.99 1.17
C GLN A 425 -33.89 15.06 -0.05
N SER A 426 -33.80 15.67 -1.23
CA SER A 426 -33.70 15.00 -2.53
C SER A 426 -32.44 15.45 -3.25
N PHE A 427 -31.75 14.52 -3.88
CA PHE A 427 -30.48 14.74 -4.57
C PHE A 427 -30.65 14.51 -6.08
N PRO A 428 -30.25 15.47 -6.92
CA PRO A 428 -30.32 15.30 -8.36
C PRO A 428 -29.37 14.21 -8.84
N THR A 429 -29.76 13.54 -9.92
CA THR A 429 -28.90 12.53 -10.56
C THR A 429 -28.31 13.02 -11.88
N GLN A 430 -27.19 12.40 -12.25
CA GLN A 430 -26.58 12.47 -13.56
C GLN A 430 -26.70 11.10 -14.22
N GLN A 431 -27.44 11.04 -15.33
CA GLN A 431 -27.64 9.80 -16.08
C GLN A 431 -26.37 9.45 -16.86
N LEU A 432 -25.78 8.29 -16.56
CA LEU A 432 -24.57 7.81 -17.24
C LEU A 432 -24.90 6.87 -18.40
N ARG A 433 -25.90 6.00 -18.20
CA ARG A 433 -26.32 5.01 -19.21
C ARG A 433 -27.76 4.59 -18.99
N VAL A 434 -28.53 4.44 -20.07
CA VAL A 434 -29.85 3.77 -20.03
C VAL A 434 -29.67 2.29 -20.31
N LEU A 435 -30.36 1.47 -19.52
CA LEU A 435 -30.50 0.03 -19.69
C LEU A 435 -31.97 -0.27 -19.99
N GLY A 436 -32.24 -1.28 -20.81
CA GLY A 436 -33.61 -1.67 -21.15
C GLY A 436 -33.74 -2.12 -22.59
N GLY A 437 -34.90 -2.71 -22.92
CA GLY A 437 -35.17 -3.25 -24.25
C GLY A 437 -34.85 -4.75 -24.37
N GLU A 438 -34.52 -5.19 -25.59
CA GLU A 438 -34.21 -6.60 -25.90
C GLU A 438 -32.79 -6.96 -25.39
N VAL A 439 -32.72 -7.70 -24.29
CA VAL A 439 -31.48 -8.28 -23.74
C VAL A 439 -31.01 -9.44 -24.60
N PHE A 440 -31.97 -10.18 -25.14
CA PHE A 440 -31.75 -11.27 -26.08
C PHE A 440 -32.90 -11.26 -27.08
N ALA A 441 -32.58 -11.44 -28.36
CA ALA A 441 -33.57 -11.62 -29.41
C ALA A 441 -33.01 -12.56 -30.47
N THR A 442 -33.76 -13.59 -30.82
CA THR A 442 -33.45 -14.47 -31.94
C THR A 442 -34.72 -14.90 -32.65
N THR A 443 -34.58 -15.28 -33.92
CA THR A 443 -35.65 -15.90 -34.69
C THR A 443 -35.20 -17.30 -35.10
N VAL A 444 -36.00 -18.30 -34.78
CA VAL A 444 -35.68 -19.71 -35.00
C VAL A 444 -36.83 -20.43 -35.70
N THR A 445 -36.51 -21.50 -36.41
CA THR A 445 -37.53 -22.39 -37.00
C THR A 445 -38.02 -23.40 -35.97
N SER A 446 -39.17 -24.03 -36.23
CA SER A 446 -39.71 -25.09 -35.37
C SER A 446 -38.74 -26.25 -35.13
N GLU A 447 -37.93 -26.61 -36.13
CA GLU A 447 -36.89 -27.64 -36.02
C GLU A 447 -35.77 -27.27 -35.04
N GLN A 448 -35.54 -25.97 -34.81
CA GLN A 448 -34.50 -25.44 -33.93
C GLN A 448 -34.97 -25.25 -32.48
N ILE A 449 -36.29 -25.29 -32.22
CA ILE A 449 -36.88 -25.08 -30.89
C ILE A 449 -36.31 -25.99 -29.80
N PRO A 450 -36.10 -27.31 -30.01
CA PRO A 450 -35.53 -28.17 -28.98
C PRO A 450 -34.18 -27.65 -28.47
N ASN A 451 -33.30 -27.20 -29.40
CA ASN A 451 -32.00 -26.64 -29.06
C ASN A 451 -32.13 -25.26 -28.39
N SER A 452 -33.03 -24.40 -28.88
CA SER A 452 -33.24 -23.08 -28.28
C SER A 452 -33.79 -23.15 -26.86
N LEU A 453 -34.62 -24.16 -26.55
CA LEU A 453 -35.11 -24.37 -25.20
C LEU A 453 -34.00 -24.85 -24.23
N GLU A 454 -32.84 -25.36 -24.67
CA GLU A 454 -31.71 -25.64 -23.76
C GLU A 454 -31.14 -24.37 -23.09
N MET A 455 -31.45 -23.20 -23.65
CA MET A 455 -31.14 -21.90 -23.05
C MET A 455 -32.03 -21.57 -21.85
N VAL A 456 -33.09 -22.32 -21.62
CA VAL A 456 -33.98 -22.20 -20.47
C VAL A 456 -33.51 -23.16 -19.38
N ARG A 457 -32.94 -22.63 -18.28
CA ARG A 457 -32.33 -23.39 -17.19
C ARG A 457 -32.94 -22.96 -15.86
N GLY A 458 -33.86 -23.77 -15.33
CA GLY A 458 -34.66 -23.39 -14.16
C GLY A 458 -35.39 -22.07 -14.44
N PRO A 459 -35.25 -21.03 -13.60
CA PRO A 459 -35.92 -19.75 -13.79
C PRO A 459 -35.21 -18.80 -14.76
N GLU A 460 -34.13 -19.23 -15.41
CA GLU A 460 -33.36 -18.39 -16.33
C GLU A 460 -33.64 -18.72 -17.80
N PHE A 461 -33.71 -17.70 -18.65
CA PHE A 461 -33.66 -17.82 -20.10
C PHE A 461 -32.49 -17.01 -20.63
N ALA A 462 -31.57 -17.66 -21.36
CA ALA A 462 -30.37 -17.04 -21.93
C ALA A 462 -29.45 -16.41 -20.86
N GLY A 463 -29.36 -17.05 -19.69
CA GLY A 463 -28.57 -16.56 -18.54
C GLY A 463 -29.19 -15.35 -17.83
N THR A 464 -30.47 -15.05 -18.09
CA THR A 464 -31.21 -13.96 -17.42
C THR A 464 -32.36 -14.55 -16.62
N LEU A 465 -32.43 -14.21 -15.33
CA LEU A 465 -33.55 -14.57 -14.46
C LEU A 465 -34.86 -13.94 -14.96
N ILE A 466 -35.91 -14.73 -15.14
CA ILE A 466 -37.18 -14.27 -15.74
C ILE A 466 -38.26 -14.17 -14.68
N GLU A 467 -38.95 -13.03 -14.57
CA GLU A 467 -40.06 -12.82 -13.62
C GLU A 467 -41.44 -13.20 -14.19
N ARG A 468 -41.58 -13.14 -15.52
CA ARG A 468 -42.82 -13.50 -16.23
C ARG A 468 -42.53 -13.72 -17.70
N PHE A 469 -43.42 -14.40 -18.41
CA PHE A 469 -43.34 -14.56 -19.85
C PHE A 469 -44.72 -14.43 -20.49
N GLU A 470 -44.72 -14.14 -21.78
CA GLU A 470 -45.89 -14.03 -22.63
C GLU A 470 -45.62 -14.75 -23.95
N ILE A 471 -46.61 -15.45 -24.46
CA ILE A 471 -46.57 -16.10 -25.77
C ILE A 471 -47.73 -15.57 -26.60
N GLU A 472 -47.43 -15.03 -27.77
CA GLU A 472 -48.40 -14.45 -28.69
C GLU A 472 -48.27 -15.14 -30.05
N VAL A 473 -49.35 -15.77 -30.53
CA VAL A 473 -49.40 -16.30 -31.90
C VAL A 473 -49.70 -15.12 -32.82
N LEU A 474 -48.76 -14.78 -33.70
CA LEU A 474 -48.86 -13.60 -34.56
C LEU A 474 -49.73 -13.89 -35.79
N ASP A 475 -49.55 -15.07 -36.39
CA ASP A 475 -50.32 -15.58 -37.53
C ASP A 475 -50.25 -17.12 -37.58
N ASP A 476 -50.79 -17.72 -38.64
CA ASP A 476 -50.83 -19.19 -38.83
C ASP A 476 -49.44 -19.85 -38.89
N GLU A 477 -48.35 -19.08 -39.03
CA GLU A 477 -47.00 -19.58 -39.23
C GLU A 477 -46.00 -19.14 -38.15
N SER A 478 -46.30 -18.07 -37.39
CA SER A 478 -45.34 -17.41 -36.50
C SER A 478 -45.83 -17.17 -35.07
N VAL A 479 -44.90 -17.32 -34.12
CA VAL A 479 -45.14 -17.14 -32.69
C VAL A 479 -44.09 -16.20 -32.12
N ASP A 480 -44.51 -15.27 -31.27
CA ASP A 480 -43.65 -14.41 -30.47
C ASP A 480 -43.64 -14.86 -29.01
N VAL A 481 -42.45 -15.12 -28.48
CA VAL A 481 -42.23 -15.54 -27.10
C VAL A 481 -41.41 -14.46 -26.42
N ARG A 482 -42.04 -13.75 -25.49
CA ARG A 482 -41.43 -12.66 -24.73
C ARG A 482 -41.27 -13.08 -23.28
N ALA A 483 -40.04 -13.30 -22.85
CA ALA A 483 -39.70 -13.45 -21.44
C ALA A 483 -39.26 -12.08 -20.89
N PHE A 484 -39.65 -11.74 -19.68
CA PHE A 484 -39.31 -10.47 -19.05
C PHE A 484 -38.34 -10.70 -17.90
N ALA A 485 -37.18 -10.06 -17.98
CA ALA A 485 -36.12 -10.15 -17.00
C ALA A 485 -36.59 -9.62 -15.64
N ALA A 486 -36.33 -10.39 -14.59
CA ALA A 486 -36.53 -9.95 -13.22
C ALA A 486 -35.65 -8.74 -12.90
N ALA A 487 -36.13 -7.87 -12.01
CA ALA A 487 -35.27 -6.88 -11.36
C ALA A 487 -34.10 -7.58 -10.64
N ALA A 488 -33.02 -6.84 -10.33
CA ALA A 488 -31.78 -7.40 -9.77
C ALA A 488 -31.95 -8.27 -8.50
N MET A 489 -33.08 -8.14 -7.77
CA MET A 489 -33.45 -9.00 -6.63
C MET A 489 -34.87 -9.61 -6.74
N GLY A 490 -35.41 -9.68 -7.95
CA GLY A 490 -36.70 -10.33 -8.20
C GLY A 490 -36.60 -11.85 -8.07
N LYS A 491 -37.70 -12.50 -7.66
CA LYS A 491 -37.80 -13.96 -7.74
C LYS A 491 -38.14 -14.35 -9.18
N GLY A 492 -37.33 -15.23 -9.76
CA GLY A 492 -37.66 -15.81 -11.05
C GLY A 492 -38.84 -16.77 -10.95
N VAL A 493 -39.59 -16.89 -12.04
CA VAL A 493 -40.63 -17.92 -12.21
C VAL A 493 -40.02 -19.17 -12.80
N ASP A 494 -40.57 -20.33 -12.44
CA ASP A 494 -40.22 -21.57 -13.13
C ASP A 494 -40.70 -21.49 -14.59
N LEU A 495 -39.79 -21.80 -15.52
CA LEU A 495 -40.03 -21.70 -16.96
C LEU A 495 -40.40 -23.05 -17.59
N GLU A 496 -40.69 -24.08 -16.79
CA GLU A 496 -41.18 -25.37 -17.31
C GLU A 496 -42.46 -25.20 -18.17
N ASP A 497 -43.40 -24.37 -17.73
CA ASP A 497 -44.64 -24.08 -18.48
C ASP A 497 -44.37 -23.34 -19.81
N LEU A 498 -43.43 -22.39 -19.82
CA LEU A 498 -42.96 -21.75 -21.05
C LEU A 498 -42.39 -22.81 -22.01
N ARG A 499 -41.53 -23.70 -21.53
CA ARG A 499 -40.91 -24.75 -22.35
C ARG A 499 -41.97 -25.65 -22.98
N ASP A 500 -42.95 -26.09 -22.19
CA ASP A 500 -44.01 -26.98 -22.65
C ASP A 500 -44.91 -26.30 -23.71
N GLN A 501 -45.31 -25.05 -23.48
CA GLN A 501 -46.14 -24.31 -24.43
C GLN A 501 -45.41 -24.02 -25.75
N VAL A 502 -44.16 -23.56 -25.69
CA VAL A 502 -43.36 -23.29 -26.90
C VAL A 502 -43.10 -24.58 -27.68
N PHE A 503 -42.81 -25.69 -27.00
CA PHE A 503 -42.62 -27.00 -27.63
C PHE A 503 -43.91 -27.56 -28.24
N ALA A 504 -45.07 -27.32 -27.64
CA ALA A 504 -46.35 -27.71 -28.21
C ALA A 504 -46.65 -26.92 -29.49
N LEU A 505 -46.43 -25.60 -29.46
CA LEU A 505 -46.68 -24.70 -30.61
C LEU A 505 -45.75 -24.98 -31.78
N SER A 506 -44.54 -25.49 -31.55
CA SER A 506 -43.57 -25.80 -32.62
C SER A 506 -44.02 -26.95 -33.52
N ARG A 507 -45.05 -27.71 -33.13
CA ARG A 507 -45.66 -28.75 -33.96
C ARG A 507 -46.57 -28.19 -35.05
N THR A 508 -47.07 -26.97 -34.88
CA THR A 508 -48.07 -26.36 -35.78
C THR A 508 -47.62 -25.06 -36.42
N HIS A 509 -46.67 -24.33 -35.81
CA HIS A 509 -46.11 -23.08 -36.35
C HIS A 509 -44.66 -23.31 -36.81
N LYS A 510 -44.17 -22.49 -37.75
CA LYS A 510 -42.86 -22.68 -38.37
C LYS A 510 -41.79 -21.72 -37.88
N THR A 511 -42.16 -20.52 -37.43
CA THR A 511 -41.22 -19.46 -37.05
C THR A 511 -41.49 -18.99 -35.63
N PHE A 512 -40.43 -18.82 -34.83
CA PHE A 512 -40.51 -18.37 -33.46
C PHE A 512 -39.56 -17.20 -33.22
N HIS A 513 -40.09 -16.09 -32.73
CA HIS A 513 -39.31 -14.96 -32.25
C HIS A 513 -39.15 -15.10 -30.73
N LEU A 514 -37.94 -15.41 -30.28
CA LEU A 514 -37.65 -15.60 -28.86
C LEU A 514 -36.94 -14.37 -28.33
N ARG A 515 -37.54 -13.70 -27.35
CA ARG A 515 -37.05 -12.43 -26.81
C ARG A 515 -37.00 -12.43 -25.30
N VAL A 516 -35.92 -11.89 -24.74
CA VAL A 516 -35.82 -11.54 -23.33
C VAL A 516 -35.80 -10.02 -23.23
N LEU A 517 -36.82 -9.45 -22.60
CA LEU A 517 -37.04 -8.02 -22.45
C LEU A 517 -36.67 -7.58 -21.04
N ARG A 518 -36.04 -6.42 -20.88
CA ARG A 518 -35.78 -5.80 -19.57
C ARG A 518 -36.53 -4.48 -19.47
N ALA A 519 -37.16 -4.25 -18.31
CA ALA A 519 -37.76 -2.96 -17.98
C ALA A 519 -36.71 -1.84 -18.06
N PRO A 520 -37.10 -0.61 -18.46
CA PRO A 520 -36.17 0.51 -18.49
C PRO A 520 -35.57 0.77 -17.11
N ALA A 521 -34.26 0.98 -17.08
CA ALA A 521 -33.49 1.34 -15.90
C ALA A 521 -32.36 2.29 -16.31
N GLN A 522 -31.78 2.99 -15.36
CA GLN A 522 -30.70 3.93 -15.61
C GLN A 522 -29.56 3.69 -14.61
N VAL A 523 -28.34 3.69 -15.12
CA VAL A 523 -27.15 3.87 -14.29
C VAL A 523 -26.99 5.36 -14.06
N VAL A 524 -27.07 5.78 -12.81
CA VAL A 524 -27.04 7.20 -12.42
C VAL A 524 -25.97 7.45 -11.37
N ALA A 525 -25.36 8.63 -11.41
CA ALA A 525 -24.54 9.14 -10.33
C ALA A 525 -25.32 10.17 -9.51
N PHE A 526 -25.06 10.26 -8.20
CA PHE A 526 -25.54 11.35 -7.33
C PHE A 526 -24.56 11.57 -6.17
N ASN A 527 -24.53 12.78 -5.59
CA ASN A 527 -23.85 13.02 -4.32
C ASN A 527 -24.81 12.62 -3.18
N ALA A 528 -24.38 11.68 -2.32
CA ALA A 528 -25.21 11.13 -1.25
C ALA A 528 -25.40 12.06 -0.02
N GLY A 529 -24.80 13.25 -0.04
CA GLY A 529 -24.73 14.13 1.13
C GLY A 529 -24.00 13.47 2.29
N ALA A 530 -24.01 14.11 3.46
CA ALA A 530 -23.20 13.67 4.60
C ALA A 530 -23.62 12.29 5.14
N ILE A 531 -22.79 11.26 4.95
CA ILE A 531 -22.99 9.91 5.49
C ILE A 531 -22.19 9.78 6.80
N PRO A 532 -22.83 9.39 7.91
CA PRO A 532 -22.13 9.22 9.19
C PRO A 532 -20.91 8.29 9.08
N GLY A 533 -19.90 8.54 9.90
CA GLY A 533 -18.77 7.63 10.06
C GLY A 533 -19.22 6.24 10.50
N PHE A 534 -18.63 5.20 9.91
CA PHE A 534 -19.01 3.80 10.14
C PHE A 534 -20.53 3.58 10.10
N GLY A 535 -21.18 4.28 9.19
CA GLY A 535 -22.62 4.42 9.13
C GLY A 535 -23.18 4.31 7.74
N TRP A 536 -24.50 4.49 7.63
CA TRP A 536 -25.24 4.35 6.38
C TRP A 536 -26.39 5.34 6.30
N ARG A 537 -26.83 5.59 5.06
CA ARG A 537 -28.09 6.26 4.73
C ARG A 537 -28.74 5.56 3.56
N THR A 538 -30.07 5.47 3.60
CA THR A 538 -30.86 4.80 2.56
C THR A 538 -31.66 5.80 1.75
N PHE A 539 -31.74 5.56 0.44
CA PHE A 539 -32.36 6.42 -0.55
C PHE A 539 -33.39 5.66 -1.38
N GLU A 540 -34.46 6.34 -1.75
CA GLU A 540 -35.41 5.86 -2.76
C GLU A 540 -35.29 6.70 -4.03
N ALA A 541 -35.44 6.04 -5.17
CA ALA A 541 -35.51 6.72 -6.46
C ALA A 541 -36.91 7.33 -6.64
N VAL A 542 -36.96 8.62 -6.92
CA VAL A 542 -38.21 9.35 -7.19
C VAL A 542 -38.08 10.14 -8.49
N GLU A 543 -39.18 10.30 -9.22
CA GLU A 543 -39.19 11.19 -10.38
C GLU A 543 -38.87 12.63 -9.95
N GLY A 544 -38.01 13.30 -10.70
CA GLY A 544 -37.61 14.68 -10.42
C GLY A 544 -37.38 15.46 -11.70
N ALA A 545 -37.37 16.79 -11.59
CA ALA A 545 -36.99 17.62 -12.73
C ALA A 545 -35.53 17.34 -13.12
N ALA A 546 -35.22 17.37 -14.42
CA ALA A 546 -33.84 17.35 -14.89
C ALA A 546 -33.11 18.54 -14.24
N ALA A 547 -32.07 18.25 -13.45
CA ALA A 547 -31.32 19.29 -12.77
C ALA A 547 -30.43 20.06 -13.75
N THR A 548 -30.27 21.35 -13.49
CA THR A 548 -29.44 22.24 -14.27
C THR A 548 -27.97 21.83 -14.15
N THR A 549 -27.32 21.78 -15.30
CA THR A 549 -25.91 21.45 -15.54
C THR A 549 -24.97 22.21 -14.60
N LEU A 550 -23.90 21.55 -14.12
CA LEU A 550 -22.74 22.20 -13.48
C LEU A 550 -21.90 22.86 -14.59
N LEU A 551 -22.46 23.87 -15.24
CA LEU A 551 -21.73 24.71 -16.18
C LEU A 551 -21.49 26.06 -15.54
N GLY A 552 -20.23 26.34 -15.20
CA GLY A 552 -19.70 27.71 -15.14
C GLY A 552 -18.75 27.93 -16.30
N GLY A 553 -19.26 27.78 -17.53
CA GLY A 553 -18.63 28.32 -18.72
C GLY A 553 -19.48 29.48 -19.22
N GLY A 554 -19.24 30.70 -18.74
CA GLY A 554 -19.76 31.88 -19.42
C GLY A 554 -19.20 31.94 -20.85
N GLU A 555 -19.93 32.55 -21.78
CA GLU A 555 -19.51 32.82 -23.17
C GLU A 555 -18.23 33.70 -23.30
N THR A 556 -17.47 33.87 -22.22
CA THR A 556 -16.30 34.76 -22.06
C THR A 556 -14.99 34.04 -21.74
N ALA A 557 -14.97 32.71 -21.57
CA ALA A 557 -13.72 31.98 -21.29
C ALA A 557 -12.86 31.82 -22.56
N THR A 558 -11.58 32.19 -22.49
CA THR A 558 -10.62 32.05 -23.60
C THR A 558 -10.26 30.57 -23.88
N TYR A 559 -10.49 29.69 -22.92
CA TYR A 559 -10.09 28.27 -22.93
C TYR A 559 -11.24 27.35 -22.46
N PRO A 560 -11.25 26.06 -22.84
CA PRO A 560 -12.19 25.08 -22.30
C PRO A 560 -12.11 25.01 -20.76
N SER A 561 -13.26 25.12 -20.10
CA SER A 561 -13.33 25.15 -18.63
C SER A 561 -14.48 24.32 -18.05
N ILE A 562 -14.28 23.82 -16.83
CA ILE A 562 -15.29 23.21 -15.97
C ILE A 562 -15.20 23.84 -14.57
N CYS A 563 -16.30 23.86 -13.81
CA CYS A 563 -16.28 24.39 -12.45
C CYS A 563 -17.24 23.63 -11.53
N ASN A 564 -17.04 23.77 -10.24
CA ASN A 564 -18.00 23.41 -9.19
C ASN A 564 -18.14 24.59 -8.20
N GLU A 565 -18.69 24.34 -7.02
CA GLU A 565 -18.88 25.36 -5.98
C GLU A 565 -17.58 25.86 -5.33
N PHE A 566 -16.46 25.16 -5.54
CA PHE A 566 -15.17 25.46 -4.91
C PHE A 566 -14.10 25.92 -5.89
N LEU A 567 -14.12 25.45 -7.14
CA LEU A 567 -13.02 25.59 -8.08
C LEU A 567 -13.51 25.88 -9.49
N THR A 568 -12.73 26.67 -10.23
CA THR A 568 -12.76 26.73 -11.70
C THR A 568 -11.48 26.13 -12.25
N LEU A 569 -11.62 25.27 -13.25
CA LEU A 569 -10.53 24.62 -13.96
C LEU A 569 -10.57 25.03 -15.43
N SER A 570 -9.48 25.57 -15.97
CA SER A 570 -9.33 25.91 -17.39
C SER A 570 -8.11 25.22 -17.99
N VAL A 571 -8.24 24.67 -19.19
CA VAL A 571 -7.17 23.92 -19.87
C VAL A 571 -6.58 24.72 -21.03
N ASP A 572 -5.27 24.89 -21.06
CA ASP A 572 -4.59 25.54 -22.19
C ASP A 572 -4.41 24.52 -23.34
N PRO A 573 -5.04 24.72 -24.51
CA PRO A 573 -4.90 23.82 -25.66
C PRO A 573 -3.55 23.98 -26.38
N GLY A 574 -2.71 24.93 -25.99
CA GLY A 574 -1.37 25.14 -26.54
C GLY A 574 -0.32 24.18 -25.97
N ASP A 575 -0.43 23.82 -24.69
CA ASP A 575 0.60 23.04 -23.99
C ASP A 575 0.07 21.89 -23.11
N ALA A 576 -1.25 21.64 -23.12
CA ALA A 576 -1.94 20.61 -22.34
C ALA A 576 -1.91 20.81 -20.81
N THR A 577 -1.44 21.95 -20.32
CA THR A 577 -1.50 22.28 -18.89
C THR A 577 -2.86 22.84 -18.49
N TYR A 578 -3.13 22.86 -17.18
CA TYR A 578 -4.36 23.45 -16.66
C TYR A 578 -4.11 24.45 -15.53
N THR A 579 -5.10 25.31 -15.31
CA THR A 579 -5.11 26.31 -14.26
C THR A 579 -6.25 26.01 -13.28
N ILE A 580 -5.91 25.95 -11.99
CA ILE A 580 -6.89 25.90 -10.90
C ILE A 580 -7.06 27.31 -10.35
N THR A 581 -8.32 27.75 -10.24
CA THR A 581 -8.72 28.97 -9.53
C THR A 581 -9.70 28.61 -8.43
N THR A 582 -9.33 28.83 -7.17
CA THR A 582 -10.21 28.57 -6.03
C THR A 582 -11.25 29.68 -5.88
N VAL A 583 -12.51 29.34 -5.67
CA VAL A 583 -13.57 30.28 -5.33
C VAL A 583 -13.48 30.53 -3.81
N GLY A 584 -12.95 31.69 -3.43
CA GLY A 584 -12.84 32.05 -2.01
C GLY A 584 -14.21 32.20 -1.34
N SER A 585 -14.30 31.84 -0.06
CA SER A 585 -15.40 32.27 0.79
C SER A 585 -15.39 33.82 0.90
N ALA A 586 -16.51 34.46 1.24
CA ALA A 586 -16.55 35.92 1.36
C ALA A 586 -15.46 36.45 2.33
N GLY A 587 -14.38 37.05 1.77
CA GLY A 587 -13.24 37.57 2.52
C GLY A 587 -11.92 36.81 2.38
N GLU A 588 -11.90 35.65 1.70
CA GLU A 588 -10.68 34.89 1.40
C GLU A 588 -10.10 35.27 0.03
N GLU A 589 -8.76 35.28 -0.05
CA GLU A 589 -8.06 35.56 -1.30
C GLU A 589 -8.09 34.31 -2.20
N SER A 590 -8.48 34.50 -3.47
CA SER A 590 -8.48 33.42 -4.47
C SER A 590 -7.05 32.98 -4.76
N ILE A 591 -6.79 31.67 -4.70
CA ILE A 591 -5.56 31.04 -5.16
C ILE A 591 -5.70 30.74 -6.65
N VAL A 592 -4.71 31.14 -7.45
CA VAL A 592 -4.63 30.86 -8.89
C VAL A 592 -3.29 30.23 -9.18
N ILE A 593 -3.30 29.00 -9.70
CA ILE A 593 -2.10 28.26 -10.05
C ILE A 593 -2.23 27.76 -11.49
N ALA A 594 -1.37 28.26 -12.37
CA ALA A 594 -1.33 27.90 -13.79
C ALA A 594 -0.17 26.94 -14.08
N GLY A 595 -0.21 26.28 -15.24
CA GLY A 595 0.85 25.37 -15.68
C GLY A 595 0.86 24.02 -14.96
N LEU A 596 -0.25 23.62 -14.36
CA LEU A 596 -0.36 22.36 -13.61
C LEU A 596 -0.45 21.16 -14.56
N GLY A 597 0.10 20.03 -14.11
CA GLY A 597 -0.02 18.75 -14.80
C GLY A 597 0.85 18.62 -16.05
N ARG A 598 1.91 19.43 -16.18
CA ARG A 598 2.87 19.32 -17.27
C ARG A 598 3.55 17.95 -17.23
N ILE A 599 3.53 17.22 -18.35
CA ILE A 599 4.22 15.92 -18.46
C ILE A 599 5.67 16.15 -18.86
N VAL A 600 6.59 15.64 -18.04
CA VAL A 600 8.03 15.73 -18.26
C VAL A 600 8.60 14.32 -18.35
N GLU A 601 9.23 14.03 -19.48
CA GLU A 601 9.86 12.74 -19.78
C GLU A 601 11.37 12.92 -19.93
N GLY A 602 12.14 12.03 -19.29
CA GLY A 602 13.60 12.01 -19.35
C GLY A 602 14.15 10.59 -19.33
N GLY A 603 15.42 10.41 -19.66
CA GLY A 603 16.05 9.09 -19.69
C GLY A 603 16.30 8.52 -18.28
N ASP A 604 16.22 7.20 -18.16
CA ASP A 604 16.65 6.46 -16.97
C ASP A 604 17.57 5.31 -17.40
N GLY A 605 18.87 5.53 -17.24
CA GLY A 605 19.92 4.53 -17.42
C GLY A 605 20.22 3.73 -16.16
N GLY A 606 19.36 3.80 -15.16
CA GLY A 606 19.48 3.09 -13.90
C GLY A 606 19.04 1.63 -13.97
N ASP A 607 18.57 1.16 -12.83
CA ASP A 607 18.10 -0.21 -12.62
C ASP A 607 16.88 -0.23 -11.68
N THR A 608 16.42 -1.42 -11.27
CA THR A 608 15.22 -1.52 -10.43
C THR A 608 15.34 -0.84 -9.07
N TYR A 609 16.55 -0.55 -8.60
CA TYR A 609 16.79 0.09 -7.29
C TYR A 609 16.96 1.59 -7.39
N ASN A 610 17.58 2.09 -8.45
CA ASN A 610 17.94 3.50 -8.56
C ASN A 610 17.60 4.08 -9.93
N TYR A 611 16.95 5.24 -9.91
CA TYR A 611 17.00 6.16 -11.04
C TYR A 611 18.45 6.61 -11.26
N SER A 612 18.91 6.62 -12.50
CA SER A 612 20.19 7.20 -12.87
C SER A 612 20.11 7.77 -14.30
N PRO A 613 20.15 9.10 -14.48
CA PRO A 613 20.02 9.68 -15.82
C PRO A 613 21.21 9.30 -16.71
N PRO A 614 21.01 9.19 -18.04
CA PRO A 614 22.11 9.09 -19.00
C PRO A 614 23.12 10.23 -18.86
N ALA A 615 24.38 10.00 -19.27
CA ALA A 615 25.41 11.04 -19.21
C ALA A 615 25.03 12.28 -20.04
N SER A 616 24.42 12.09 -21.21
CA SER A 616 23.77 13.14 -22.01
C SER A 616 22.29 12.81 -22.17
N ASP A 617 21.44 13.49 -21.42
CA ASP A 617 20.00 13.27 -21.43
C ASP A 617 19.27 14.27 -22.37
N GLN A 618 18.12 13.85 -22.90
CA GLN A 618 17.18 14.68 -23.64
C GLN A 618 15.85 14.66 -22.91
N ILE A 619 15.46 15.81 -22.36
CA ILE A 619 14.16 16.00 -21.70
C ILE A 619 13.12 16.43 -22.72
N VAL A 620 11.94 15.80 -22.66
CA VAL A 620 10.75 16.18 -23.44
C VAL A 620 9.66 16.63 -22.46
N ASP A 621 9.31 17.91 -22.50
CA ASP A 621 8.36 18.53 -21.55
C ASP A 621 7.15 19.20 -22.21
N SER A 622 7.03 19.05 -23.54
CA SER A 622 6.02 19.71 -24.36
C SER A 622 5.43 18.75 -25.40
N PRO A 623 4.10 18.73 -25.60
CA PRO A 623 3.47 17.91 -26.63
C PRO A 623 3.67 18.51 -28.03
N ILE A 624 3.53 17.68 -29.07
CA ILE A 624 3.50 18.11 -30.47
C ILE A 624 2.09 18.47 -30.95
N SER A 625 1.05 17.95 -30.29
CA SER A 625 -0.34 18.35 -30.52
C SER A 625 -1.22 18.06 -29.32
N VAL A 626 -2.23 18.91 -29.12
CA VAL A 626 -3.18 18.81 -27.99
C VAL A 626 -4.61 18.92 -28.53
N ARG A 627 -5.50 18.06 -28.06
CA ARG A 627 -6.96 18.15 -28.27
C ARG A 627 -7.64 18.16 -26.92
N VAL A 628 -8.54 19.13 -26.72
CA VAL A 628 -9.29 19.29 -25.46
C VAL A 628 -10.79 19.20 -25.76
N ARG A 629 -11.52 18.41 -24.97
CA ARG A 629 -12.99 18.34 -25.04
C ARG A 629 -13.60 18.30 -23.65
N VAL A 630 -14.75 18.94 -23.47
CA VAL A 630 -15.59 18.75 -22.29
C VAL A 630 -16.61 17.65 -22.63
N GLU A 631 -16.54 16.52 -21.92
CA GLU A 631 -17.35 15.32 -22.21
C GLU A 631 -18.62 15.27 -21.36
N GLU A 632 -18.51 15.62 -20.08
CA GLU A 632 -19.63 15.63 -19.14
C GLU A 632 -19.74 16.99 -18.47
N THR A 633 -20.97 17.44 -18.24
CA THR A 633 -21.24 18.82 -17.80
C THR A 633 -22.08 18.91 -16.52
N GLY A 634 -22.33 17.78 -15.83
CA GLY A 634 -23.10 17.75 -14.58
C GLY A 634 -24.49 17.13 -14.72
N PRO A 635 -25.33 17.20 -13.67
CA PRO A 635 -25.26 18.10 -12.51
C PRO A 635 -24.45 17.58 -11.31
N VAL A 636 -23.79 16.43 -11.41
CA VAL A 636 -23.09 15.80 -10.28
C VAL A 636 -21.58 15.92 -10.43
N PHE A 637 -21.08 15.74 -11.65
CA PHE A 637 -19.68 15.95 -11.97
C PHE A 637 -19.49 16.37 -13.43
N ALA A 638 -18.40 17.09 -13.70
CA ALA A 638 -18.00 17.50 -15.04
C ALA A 638 -16.62 16.91 -15.38
N ARG A 639 -16.40 16.58 -16.65
CA ARG A 639 -15.15 16.00 -17.14
C ARG A 639 -14.61 16.75 -18.34
N CYS A 640 -13.33 17.08 -18.28
CA CYS A 640 -12.54 17.59 -19.40
C CYS A 640 -11.48 16.56 -19.77
N ILE A 641 -11.40 16.19 -21.04
CA ILE A 641 -10.43 15.25 -21.58
C ILE A 641 -9.39 16.01 -22.41
N ILE A 642 -8.13 15.76 -22.11
CA ILE A 642 -6.97 16.25 -22.85
C ILE A 642 -6.30 15.05 -23.52
N GLU A 643 -6.19 15.09 -24.85
CA GLU A 643 -5.36 14.15 -25.61
C GLU A 643 -4.13 14.90 -26.08
N ALA A 644 -2.96 14.54 -25.54
CA ALA A 644 -1.68 15.15 -25.89
C ALA A 644 -0.77 14.12 -26.54
N ASP A 645 -0.29 14.40 -27.74
CA ASP A 645 0.65 13.56 -28.47
C ASP A 645 2.08 14.06 -28.23
N TYR A 646 2.99 13.16 -27.86
CA TYR A 646 4.40 13.42 -27.61
C TYR A 646 5.30 12.58 -28.52
N LEU A 647 6.52 13.05 -28.79
CA LEU A 647 7.59 12.27 -29.40
C LEU A 647 8.67 12.00 -28.36
N TRP A 648 8.69 10.78 -27.82
CA TRP A 648 9.69 10.37 -26.84
C TRP A 648 10.77 9.51 -27.50
N PRO A 649 12.05 9.65 -27.09
CA PRO A 649 13.09 8.70 -27.47
C PRO A 649 12.70 7.26 -27.08
N THR A 650 12.96 6.33 -28.00
CA THR A 650 12.54 4.93 -27.88
C THR A 650 13.22 4.15 -26.75
N ASN A 651 14.47 4.48 -26.42
CA ASN A 651 15.27 3.81 -25.40
C ASN A 651 16.51 4.64 -25.00
N ALA A 652 17.19 4.24 -23.92
CA ALA A 652 18.54 4.69 -23.63
C ALA A 652 19.57 3.88 -24.45
N ILE A 653 20.68 4.51 -24.85
CA ILE A 653 21.82 3.88 -25.50
C ILE A 653 22.87 3.57 -24.42
N GLY A 654 23.24 2.31 -24.31
CA GLY A 654 24.16 1.80 -23.30
C GLY A 654 24.38 0.29 -23.42
N ASP A 655 25.08 -0.26 -22.45
CA ASP A 655 25.30 -1.69 -22.27
C ASP A 655 24.81 -2.16 -20.89
N GLU A 656 25.14 -3.38 -20.48
CA GLU A 656 24.75 -3.94 -19.19
C GLU A 656 25.36 -3.20 -17.99
N ARG A 657 26.36 -2.35 -18.22
CA ARG A 657 27.04 -1.58 -17.17
C ARG A 657 26.44 -0.18 -17.06
N SER A 658 26.43 0.56 -18.16
CA SER A 658 26.10 2.00 -18.12
C SER A 658 25.27 2.45 -19.32
N CYS A 659 24.62 3.61 -19.17
CA CYS A 659 23.94 4.31 -20.26
C CYS A 659 24.60 5.66 -20.51
N SER A 660 24.95 5.93 -21.77
CA SER A 660 25.64 7.16 -22.18
C SER A 660 24.68 8.25 -22.64
N GLU A 661 23.69 7.90 -23.45
CA GLU A 661 22.80 8.87 -24.11
C GLU A 661 21.43 8.26 -24.42
N ARG A 662 20.56 9.00 -25.11
CA ARG A 662 19.24 8.53 -25.55
C ARG A 662 19.22 8.25 -27.05
N SER A 663 18.33 7.34 -27.47
CA SER A 663 18.08 7.03 -28.87
C SER A 663 17.62 8.26 -29.65
N THR A 664 18.15 8.46 -30.86
CA THR A 664 17.62 9.47 -31.79
C THR A 664 16.32 9.02 -32.47
N SER A 665 15.95 7.74 -32.34
CA SER A 665 14.68 7.22 -32.83
C SER A 665 13.57 7.59 -31.86
N LEU A 666 12.55 8.29 -32.37
CA LEU A 666 11.41 8.76 -31.58
C LEU A 666 10.18 7.90 -31.85
N ALA A 667 9.39 7.65 -30.81
CA ALA A 667 8.08 7.01 -30.91
C ALA A 667 6.98 7.98 -30.44
N GLN A 668 5.86 7.98 -31.16
CA GLN A 668 4.70 8.76 -30.77
C GLN A 668 3.97 8.07 -29.62
N HIS A 669 3.70 8.84 -28.57
CA HIS A 669 2.93 8.44 -27.39
C HIS A 669 1.76 9.39 -27.23
N THR A 670 0.56 8.85 -27.03
CA THR A 670 -0.61 9.64 -26.68
C THR A 670 -0.83 9.52 -25.19
N VAL A 671 -0.82 10.65 -24.49
CA VAL A 671 -1.21 10.78 -23.09
C VAL A 671 -2.65 11.30 -23.07
N VAL A 672 -3.56 10.52 -22.50
CA VAL A 672 -4.95 10.94 -22.29
C VAL A 672 -5.14 11.32 -20.83
N THR A 673 -5.34 12.61 -20.57
CA THR A 673 -5.58 13.14 -19.23
C THR A 673 -7.06 13.44 -19.06
N THR A 674 -7.70 12.78 -18.10
CA THR A 674 -9.06 13.10 -17.66
C THR A 674 -9.00 13.97 -16.41
N LEU A 675 -9.57 15.17 -16.50
CA LEU A 675 -9.76 16.08 -15.37
C LEU A 675 -11.23 16.06 -14.97
N GLU A 676 -11.51 15.78 -13.71
CA GLU A 676 -12.88 15.66 -13.20
C GLU A 676 -13.07 16.56 -11.96
N LEU A 677 -14.17 17.30 -11.96
CA LEU A 677 -14.69 18.03 -10.81
C LEU A 677 -16.03 17.44 -10.39
N ARG A 678 -16.18 17.13 -9.10
CA ARG A 678 -17.42 16.64 -8.51
C ARG A 678 -18.01 17.68 -7.56
N VAL A 679 -19.34 17.66 -7.40
CA VAL A 679 -20.00 18.37 -6.30
C VAL A 679 -19.49 17.84 -4.96
N GLY A 680 -19.19 18.74 -4.04
CA GLY A 680 -18.65 18.49 -2.71
C GLY A 680 -17.13 18.35 -2.65
N GLU A 681 -16.42 18.35 -3.78
CA GLU A 681 -14.97 18.14 -3.81
C GLU A 681 -14.19 19.45 -4.02
N GLN A 682 -13.26 19.74 -3.13
CA GLN A 682 -12.36 20.92 -3.18
C GLN A 682 -11.06 20.64 -3.94
N PHE A 683 -11.04 19.60 -4.76
CA PHE A 683 -9.85 19.16 -5.49
C PHE A 683 -10.21 18.71 -6.90
N VAL A 684 -9.21 18.68 -7.78
CA VAL A 684 -9.34 18.16 -9.14
C VAL A 684 -8.90 16.71 -9.15
N ARG A 685 -9.76 15.78 -9.59
CA ARG A 685 -9.36 14.40 -9.86
C ARG A 685 -8.68 14.33 -11.23
N VAL A 686 -7.52 13.68 -11.28
CA VAL A 686 -6.71 13.54 -12.47
C VAL A 686 -6.45 12.07 -12.74
N THR A 687 -6.71 11.64 -13.97
CA THR A 687 -6.35 10.32 -14.46
C THR A 687 -5.53 10.45 -15.73
N HIS A 688 -4.33 9.90 -15.73
CA HIS A 688 -3.52 9.74 -16.94
C HIS A 688 -3.67 8.32 -17.45
N ASP A 689 -3.85 8.20 -18.75
CA ASP A 689 -3.80 6.94 -19.48
C ASP A 689 -2.69 7.04 -20.52
N ILE A 690 -1.67 6.18 -20.37
CA ILE A 690 -0.45 6.18 -21.17
C ILE A 690 -0.24 4.79 -21.74
N ASP A 691 -0.20 4.66 -23.06
CA ASP A 691 0.30 3.45 -23.74
C ASP A 691 1.83 3.56 -23.87
N ASN A 692 2.56 3.01 -22.89
CA ASN A 692 4.01 3.14 -22.85
C ASN A 692 4.68 2.22 -23.89
N ARG A 693 5.44 2.83 -24.80
CA ARG A 693 6.18 2.17 -25.88
C ARG A 693 7.68 2.54 -25.88
N ALA A 694 8.13 3.27 -24.85
CA ALA A 694 9.51 3.70 -24.69
C ALA A 694 10.16 2.99 -23.50
N ARG A 695 11.46 2.75 -23.61
CA ARG A 695 12.28 2.04 -22.63
C ARG A 695 13.23 3.00 -21.91
N ASP A 696 13.72 2.57 -20.75
CA ASP A 696 14.83 3.22 -20.04
C ASP A 696 14.56 4.72 -19.85
N HIS A 697 13.42 5.03 -19.24
CA HIS A 697 12.92 6.40 -19.10
C HIS A 697 12.12 6.62 -17.81
N ARG A 698 11.88 7.88 -17.47
CA ARG A 698 11.06 8.30 -16.34
C ARG A 698 10.10 9.40 -16.78
N VAL A 699 8.81 9.21 -16.50
CA VAL A 699 7.73 10.16 -16.81
C VAL A 699 7.19 10.72 -15.49
N ARG A 700 7.08 12.05 -15.41
CA ARG A 700 6.60 12.75 -14.22
C ARG A 700 5.54 13.78 -14.56
N ALA A 701 4.58 13.98 -13.66
CA ALA A 701 3.67 15.13 -13.69
C ALA A 701 4.25 16.24 -12.82
N HIS A 702 4.27 17.45 -13.37
CA HIS A 702 4.89 18.62 -12.78
C HIS A 702 3.85 19.68 -12.41
N PHE A 703 3.99 20.28 -11.23
CA PHE A 703 3.03 21.23 -10.66
C PHE A 703 3.74 22.46 -10.08
N PRO A 704 3.64 23.63 -10.73
CA PRO A 704 4.09 24.88 -10.13
C PRO A 704 3.43 25.11 -8.77
N LEU A 705 4.21 25.55 -7.79
CA LEU A 705 3.73 25.89 -6.47
C LEU A 705 3.26 27.35 -6.43
N PRO A 706 2.20 27.67 -5.65
CA PRO A 706 1.71 29.05 -5.54
C PRO A 706 2.77 30.00 -4.95
N LYS A 707 3.66 29.45 -4.12
CA LYS A 707 4.78 30.12 -3.45
C LYS A 707 5.98 29.17 -3.39
N ARG A 708 7.17 29.76 -3.25
CA ARG A 708 8.40 28.99 -3.03
C ARG A 708 8.38 28.39 -1.62
N VAL A 709 8.69 27.10 -1.49
CA VAL A 709 8.75 26.37 -0.23
C VAL A 709 10.18 25.91 0.09
N SER A 710 10.45 25.55 1.34
CA SER A 710 11.74 24.99 1.77
C SER A 710 11.71 23.45 1.92
N GLY A 711 10.57 22.83 1.64
CA GLY A 711 10.36 21.40 1.86
C GLY A 711 8.93 20.96 1.60
N SER A 712 8.61 19.77 2.11
CA SER A 712 7.31 19.10 1.95
C SER A 712 6.88 18.41 3.25
N SER A 713 5.57 18.18 3.40
CA SER A 713 4.96 17.34 4.43
C SER A 713 4.32 16.12 3.76
N ALA A 714 4.79 14.91 4.05
CA ALA A 714 4.34 13.70 3.37
C ALA A 714 3.80 12.64 4.33
N ASP A 715 2.67 12.03 3.96
CA ASP A 715 2.07 10.91 4.68
C ASP A 715 2.98 9.67 4.60
N CYS A 716 3.27 9.08 5.75
CA CYS A 716 4.06 7.87 5.94
C CYS A 716 3.38 6.98 7.02
N ALA A 717 3.97 5.84 7.35
CA ALA A 717 3.44 4.94 8.37
C ALA A 717 3.21 5.67 9.72
N PHE A 718 1.93 5.93 10.03
CA PHE A 718 1.44 6.59 11.25
C PHE A 718 1.98 8.00 11.53
N ALA A 719 2.45 8.72 10.51
CA ALA A 719 2.97 10.08 10.67
C ALA A 719 2.93 10.86 9.36
N VAL A 720 2.88 12.20 9.48
CA VAL A 720 3.22 13.11 8.38
C VAL A 720 4.62 13.65 8.64
N VAL A 721 5.57 13.32 7.78
CA VAL A 721 6.99 13.65 7.93
C VAL A 721 7.38 14.86 7.11
N GLU A 722 8.21 15.73 7.69
CA GLU A 722 8.71 16.93 7.02
C GLU A 722 10.07 16.65 6.38
N ARG A 723 10.23 17.03 5.10
CA ARG A 723 11.45 16.79 4.33
C ARG A 723 11.90 18.04 3.59
N GLY A 724 13.21 18.29 3.60
CA GLY A 724 13.81 19.42 2.88
C GLY A 724 14.00 19.15 1.38
N LEU A 725 14.63 20.12 0.71
CA LEU A 725 14.97 20.05 -0.72
C LEU A 725 16.25 19.25 -1.01
N GLU A 726 16.99 18.87 0.04
CA GLU A 726 18.27 18.18 -0.05
C GLU A 726 18.26 16.88 0.77
N THR A 727 19.17 15.98 0.42
CA THR A 727 19.39 14.72 1.16
C THR A 727 20.88 14.43 1.29
N GLU A 728 21.23 13.56 2.22
CA GLU A 728 22.60 13.11 2.41
C GLU A 728 22.94 11.96 1.44
N GLY A 729 24.11 12.06 0.81
CA GLY A 729 24.71 11.00 0.01
C GLY A 729 26.09 10.61 0.51
N GLY A 730 26.64 9.54 -0.04
CA GLY A 730 27.92 8.98 0.38
C GLY A 730 28.61 8.20 -0.73
N PRO A 731 29.70 7.48 -0.41
CA PRO A 731 30.49 6.74 -1.40
C PRO A 731 29.73 5.54 -2.00
N HIS A 732 28.61 5.15 -1.42
CA HIS A 732 27.82 3.99 -1.88
C HIS A 732 26.55 4.38 -2.66
N GLU A 733 26.07 5.62 -2.51
CA GLU A 733 24.91 6.17 -3.22
C GLU A 733 24.96 7.70 -3.13
N TYR A 734 24.81 8.39 -4.26
CA TYR A 734 24.84 9.85 -4.28
C TYR A 734 23.51 10.43 -3.81
N ALA A 735 23.55 11.66 -3.31
CA ALA A 735 22.36 12.36 -2.85
C ALA A 735 21.35 12.54 -4.01
N LEU A 736 20.12 12.08 -3.79
CA LEU A 736 18.99 12.23 -4.71
C LEU A 736 17.75 12.60 -3.91
N PRO A 737 17.24 13.85 -3.99
CA PRO A 737 16.14 14.33 -3.15
C PRO A 737 14.75 13.81 -3.58
N THR A 738 14.68 12.56 -4.03
CA THR A 738 13.43 11.82 -4.28
C THR A 738 12.91 11.23 -2.99
N TRP A 739 11.67 11.54 -2.66
CA TRP A 739 11.04 11.20 -1.40
C TRP A 739 9.83 10.28 -1.61
N VAL A 740 9.40 9.61 -0.53
CA VAL A 740 8.28 8.67 -0.55
C VAL A 740 7.07 9.23 0.17
N SER A 741 5.89 9.17 -0.44
CA SER A 741 4.63 9.41 0.25
C SER A 741 3.69 8.22 0.05
N ARG A 742 2.92 7.87 1.08
CA ARG A 742 1.97 6.75 1.05
C ARG A 742 0.66 7.15 0.38
N ARG A 743 -0.01 8.17 0.91
CA ARG A 743 -1.28 8.67 0.36
C ARG A 743 -1.15 10.07 -0.21
N PHE A 744 -0.41 10.95 0.45
CA PHE A 744 -0.33 12.35 0.05
C PHE A 744 1.01 13.01 0.36
N VAL A 745 1.27 14.10 -0.36
CA VAL A 745 2.32 15.08 -0.09
C VAL A 745 1.73 16.48 -0.17
N ASP A 746 2.14 17.35 0.74
CA ASP A 746 1.83 18.79 0.76
C ASP A 746 3.10 19.63 0.64
N CYS A 747 3.00 20.71 -0.13
CA CYS A 747 4.01 21.75 -0.26
C CYS A 747 3.36 23.10 -0.01
N SER A 748 3.57 23.65 1.19
CA SER A 748 2.97 24.91 1.63
C SER A 748 4.00 25.84 2.27
N ASP A 749 3.76 27.15 2.19
CA ASP A 749 4.55 28.18 2.90
C ASP A 749 3.92 28.57 4.25
N GLY A 750 2.89 27.84 4.67
CA GLY A 750 2.06 28.12 5.85
C GLY A 750 0.92 29.13 5.60
N ALA A 751 0.88 29.79 4.44
CA ALA A 751 -0.22 30.67 4.04
C ALA A 751 -1.00 30.11 2.85
N GLN A 752 -0.32 29.54 1.86
CA GLN A 752 -0.91 28.87 0.71
C GLN A 752 -0.07 27.64 0.33
N GLY A 753 -0.72 26.63 -0.23
CA GLY A 753 -0.07 25.37 -0.57
C GLY A 753 -0.71 24.64 -1.74
N LEU A 754 0.00 23.60 -2.16
CA LEU A 754 -0.46 22.62 -3.12
C LEU A 754 -0.23 21.22 -2.55
N GLY A 755 -1.32 20.49 -2.34
CA GLY A 755 -1.32 19.09 -1.94
C GLY A 755 -1.61 18.16 -3.12
N LEU A 756 -0.99 16.99 -3.12
CA LEU A 756 -1.32 15.87 -4.00
C LEU A 756 -1.72 14.66 -3.17
N VAL A 757 -2.84 14.01 -3.51
CA VAL A 757 -3.16 12.65 -3.04
C VAL A 757 -3.07 11.71 -4.23
N HIS A 758 -2.43 10.56 -4.10
CA HIS A 758 -2.23 9.63 -5.21
C HIS A 758 -2.61 8.19 -4.85
N ASP A 759 -2.86 7.38 -5.88
CA ASP A 759 -3.10 5.94 -5.75
C ASP A 759 -1.86 5.18 -6.25
N GLY A 760 -0.96 4.84 -5.32
CA GLY A 760 0.23 4.03 -5.59
C GLY A 760 1.37 4.71 -6.34
N LEU A 761 1.43 6.05 -6.36
CA LEU A 761 2.49 6.84 -7.00
C LEU A 761 3.48 7.36 -5.95
N LEU A 762 4.26 6.44 -5.38
CA LEU A 762 4.93 6.67 -4.10
C LEU A 762 6.07 7.72 -4.16
N GLU A 763 6.74 7.89 -5.31
CA GLU A 763 7.88 8.80 -5.48
C GLU A 763 7.46 10.22 -5.87
N TYR A 764 7.97 11.21 -5.12
CA TYR A 764 7.87 12.63 -5.46
C TYR A 764 9.19 13.37 -5.25
N GLU A 765 9.31 14.57 -5.82
CA GLU A 765 10.46 15.46 -5.64
C GLU A 765 9.98 16.93 -5.62
N VAL A 766 10.53 17.75 -4.75
CA VAL A 766 10.34 19.21 -4.82
C VAL A 766 11.52 19.80 -5.59
N VAL A 767 11.26 20.25 -6.82
CA VAL A 767 12.28 20.67 -7.79
C VAL A 767 12.36 22.18 -7.90
N ASN A 768 13.33 22.66 -8.70
CA ASN A 768 13.50 24.08 -9.03
C ASN A 768 13.61 24.97 -7.79
N ASP A 769 14.37 24.52 -6.78
CA ASP A 769 14.64 25.25 -5.54
C ASP A 769 13.34 25.60 -4.79
N GLY A 770 12.38 24.67 -4.79
CA GLY A 770 11.15 24.81 -4.01
C GLY A 770 10.01 25.52 -4.73
N THR A 771 10.06 25.70 -6.05
CA THR A 771 8.98 26.37 -6.80
C THR A 771 8.03 25.40 -7.51
N GLU A 772 8.31 24.10 -7.48
CA GLU A 772 7.56 23.11 -8.25
C GLU A 772 7.62 21.74 -7.57
N LEU A 773 6.49 21.05 -7.55
CA LEU A 773 6.36 19.67 -7.09
C LEU A 773 6.29 18.75 -8.31
N ALA A 774 7.05 17.65 -8.29
CA ALA A 774 7.04 16.62 -9.32
C ALA A 774 6.59 15.29 -8.73
N LEU A 775 5.61 14.65 -9.35
CA LEU A 775 5.12 13.31 -9.01
C LEU A 775 5.57 12.33 -10.10
N THR A 776 6.29 11.27 -9.73
CA THR A 776 6.71 10.26 -10.70
C THR A 776 5.54 9.35 -11.05
N LEU A 777 5.18 9.31 -12.33
CA LEU A 777 4.06 8.50 -12.84
C LEU A 777 4.52 7.12 -13.30
N LEU A 778 5.71 7.06 -13.91
CA LEU A 778 6.24 5.86 -14.54
C LEU A 778 7.77 5.93 -14.51
N ARG A 779 8.41 4.81 -14.19
CA ARG A 779 9.84 4.58 -14.38
C ARG A 779 10.03 3.21 -15.04
N SER A 780 10.81 3.17 -16.11
CA SER A 780 11.05 1.99 -16.93
C SER A 780 12.54 1.71 -17.01
N VAL A 781 12.97 0.49 -16.67
CA VAL A 781 14.38 0.07 -16.66
C VAL A 781 14.53 -1.37 -17.13
N GLY A 782 15.70 -1.71 -17.69
CA GLY A 782 15.95 -3.03 -18.31
C GLY A 782 16.75 -4.04 -17.50
N TYR A 783 17.17 -3.71 -16.27
CA TYR A 783 18.04 -4.56 -15.47
C TYR A 783 17.66 -4.50 -13.99
N LEU A 784 17.76 -5.65 -13.32
CA LEU A 784 17.61 -5.77 -11.87
C LEU A 784 18.63 -4.88 -11.16
N SER A 785 19.92 -5.11 -11.43
CA SER A 785 21.01 -4.23 -10.99
C SER A 785 22.04 -4.05 -12.08
N ARG A 786 22.52 -2.82 -12.29
CA ARG A 786 23.65 -2.50 -13.17
C ARG A 786 24.93 -2.20 -12.38
N SER A 787 26.06 -2.15 -13.08
CA SER A 787 27.38 -1.80 -12.55
C SER A 787 27.90 -0.52 -13.20
N GLU A 788 28.47 0.45 -12.46
CA GLU A 788 29.01 1.71 -13.02
C GLU A 788 27.94 2.78 -13.37
N MET A 789 26.79 2.78 -12.67
CA MET A 789 25.80 3.85 -12.83
C MET A 789 26.25 5.17 -12.19
N LYS A 790 25.70 6.30 -12.68
CA LYS A 790 26.06 7.64 -12.23
C LYS A 790 25.71 7.91 -10.76
N LEU A 791 24.54 7.44 -10.31
CA LEU A 791 24.01 7.74 -8.98
C LEU A 791 24.26 6.64 -7.93
N ARG A 792 24.79 5.48 -8.34
CA ARG A 792 25.24 4.41 -7.44
C ARG A 792 26.42 3.63 -8.05
N PRO A 793 27.62 3.64 -7.43
CA PRO A 793 28.82 3.05 -8.03
C PRO A 793 28.86 1.51 -7.96
N ASN A 794 28.33 0.92 -6.88
CA ASN A 794 28.36 -0.54 -6.66
C ASN A 794 26.99 -1.16 -6.96
N PRO A 795 26.91 -2.35 -7.57
CA PRO A 795 25.64 -3.06 -7.77
C PRO A 795 24.95 -3.36 -6.44
N ALA A 796 23.61 -3.37 -6.45
CA ALA A 796 22.78 -3.77 -5.32
C ALA A 796 22.34 -5.25 -5.44
N GLY A 797 22.44 -5.81 -6.65
CA GLY A 797 22.12 -7.21 -6.92
C GLY A 797 22.90 -7.77 -8.12
N PRO A 798 22.59 -9.00 -8.55
CA PRO A 798 23.22 -9.57 -9.74
C PRO A 798 22.82 -8.82 -11.01
N LEU A 799 23.72 -8.87 -11.99
CA LEU A 799 23.46 -8.35 -13.33
C LEU A 799 22.49 -9.26 -14.07
N LEU A 800 21.20 -8.93 -14.00
CA LEU A 800 20.10 -9.70 -14.60
C LEU A 800 19.23 -8.79 -15.46
N PRO A 801 19.09 -9.05 -16.77
CA PRO A 801 18.10 -8.36 -17.60
C PRO A 801 16.69 -8.67 -17.12
N VAL A 802 15.84 -7.65 -17.06
CA VAL A 802 14.42 -7.76 -16.71
C VAL A 802 13.59 -6.97 -17.71
N GLU A 803 12.50 -7.56 -18.17
CA GLU A 803 11.67 -6.97 -19.21
C GLU A 803 10.34 -6.45 -18.63
N GLY A 804 9.84 -7.06 -17.57
CA GLY A 804 8.65 -6.59 -16.85
C GLY A 804 8.82 -5.17 -16.29
N ALA A 805 10.06 -4.79 -15.92
CA ALA A 805 10.39 -3.45 -15.42
C ALA A 805 10.39 -2.35 -16.49
N GLN A 806 10.31 -2.69 -17.79
CA GLN A 806 10.12 -1.69 -18.85
C GLN A 806 8.67 -1.21 -18.98
N LEU A 807 7.72 -1.93 -18.37
CA LEU A 807 6.29 -1.59 -18.35
C LEU A 807 5.74 -1.20 -19.73
N GLN A 808 6.08 -1.98 -20.75
CA GLN A 808 5.62 -1.79 -22.14
C GLN A 808 4.15 -2.19 -22.29
N LYS A 809 3.26 -1.40 -21.68
CA LYS A 809 1.82 -1.63 -21.65
C LYS A 809 1.08 -0.32 -21.42
N ARG A 810 -0.24 -0.39 -21.57
CA ARG A 810 -1.15 0.67 -21.17
C ARG A 810 -1.26 0.72 -19.64
N LEU A 811 -1.00 1.89 -19.06
CA LEU A 811 -1.05 2.17 -17.64
C LEU A 811 -2.04 3.29 -17.36
N GLN A 812 -2.71 3.20 -16.22
CA GLN A 812 -3.58 4.25 -15.72
C GLN A 812 -3.10 4.72 -14.35
N MET A 813 -2.84 6.02 -14.22
CA MET A 813 -2.30 6.64 -13.01
C MET A 813 -3.27 7.69 -12.50
N GLN A 814 -3.60 7.63 -11.21
CA GLN A 814 -4.63 8.47 -10.60
C GLN A 814 -4.08 9.26 -9.42
N TYR A 815 -4.44 10.53 -9.36
CA TYR A 815 -4.18 11.42 -8.22
C TYR A 815 -5.21 12.55 -8.18
N CYS A 816 -5.24 13.32 -7.11
CA CYS A 816 -5.94 14.59 -7.06
C CYS A 816 -5.02 15.76 -6.69
N VAL A 817 -5.36 16.94 -7.19
CA VAL A 817 -4.64 18.19 -6.93
C VAL A 817 -5.48 19.10 -6.04
N VAL A 818 -4.88 19.55 -4.93
CA VAL A 818 -5.53 20.36 -3.90
C VAL A 818 -4.81 21.70 -3.81
N ALA A 819 -5.42 22.77 -4.27
CA ALA A 819 -4.95 24.13 -3.98
C ALA A 819 -5.64 24.60 -2.70
N HIS A 820 -4.87 25.02 -1.69
CA HIS A 820 -5.44 25.36 -0.38
C HIS A 820 -4.72 26.52 0.30
N SER A 821 -5.43 27.15 1.22
CA SER A 821 -4.84 28.08 2.19
C SER A 821 -4.23 27.29 3.35
N GLY A 822 -3.23 27.88 4.01
CA GLY A 822 -2.52 27.29 5.14
C GLY A 822 -1.63 26.10 4.74
N ASP A 823 -1.65 25.05 5.58
CA ASP A 823 -0.88 23.82 5.45
C ASP A 823 -1.77 22.58 5.32
N TRP A 824 -1.17 21.39 5.25
CA TRP A 824 -1.86 20.11 5.18
C TRP A 824 -2.85 19.85 6.32
N VAL A 825 -2.66 20.44 7.50
CA VAL A 825 -3.56 20.30 8.65
C VAL A 825 -4.82 21.12 8.40
N SER A 826 -4.65 22.40 8.04
CA SER A 826 -5.80 23.28 7.74
C SER A 826 -6.58 22.86 6.49
N ALA A 827 -5.89 22.24 5.52
CA ALA A 827 -6.52 21.66 4.33
C ALA A 827 -7.20 20.32 4.60
N ASP A 828 -7.00 19.73 5.79
CA ASP A 828 -7.46 18.40 6.16
C ASP A 828 -7.11 17.33 5.11
N MET A 829 -5.82 17.26 4.75
CA MET A 829 -5.31 16.35 3.73
C MET A 829 -5.62 14.87 4.05
N ASN A 830 -5.80 14.51 5.33
CA ASN A 830 -6.23 13.17 5.72
C ASN A 830 -7.66 12.86 5.26
N SER A 831 -8.61 13.76 5.50
CA SER A 831 -9.99 13.59 5.03
C SER A 831 -10.09 13.67 3.51
N ILE A 832 -9.28 14.51 2.86
CA ILE A 832 -9.18 14.55 1.39
C ILE A 832 -8.66 13.21 0.87
N ALA A 833 -7.62 12.65 1.49
CA ALA A 833 -7.09 11.34 1.10
C ALA A 833 -8.13 10.23 1.23
N ASP A 834 -8.88 10.19 2.33
CA ASP A 834 -9.98 9.24 2.51
C ASP A 834 -11.09 9.44 1.47
N ARG A 835 -11.44 10.69 1.13
CA ARG A 835 -12.44 11.01 0.10
C ARG A 835 -12.00 10.63 -1.31
N PHE A 836 -10.72 10.82 -1.63
CA PHE A 836 -10.17 10.49 -2.93
C PHE A 836 -10.05 8.97 -3.11
N LEU A 837 -9.46 8.29 -2.12
CA LEU A 837 -9.06 6.88 -2.20
C LEU A 837 -10.19 5.93 -1.78
N ILE A 838 -10.96 6.21 -0.75
CA ILE A 838 -11.91 5.21 -0.21
C ILE A 838 -13.30 5.50 -0.78
N PRO A 839 -13.89 4.60 -1.59
CA PRO A 839 -15.25 4.81 -2.09
C PRO A 839 -16.28 4.78 -0.95
N LEU A 840 -17.42 5.44 -1.13
CA LEU A 840 -18.62 5.11 -0.36
C LEU A 840 -19.20 3.82 -0.96
N GLU A 841 -19.54 2.87 -0.12
CA GLU A 841 -20.10 1.59 -0.56
C GLU A 841 -21.58 1.73 -0.88
N THR A 842 -22.08 0.86 -1.76
CA THR A 842 -23.50 0.79 -2.09
C THR A 842 -24.03 -0.63 -1.94
N ALA A 843 -25.25 -0.74 -1.43
CA ALA A 843 -26.00 -1.99 -1.36
C ALA A 843 -27.48 -1.71 -1.72
N SER A 844 -28.24 -2.76 -2.05
CA SER A 844 -29.68 -2.65 -2.30
C SER A 844 -30.45 -3.23 -1.13
N ALA A 845 -31.35 -2.45 -0.52
CA ALA A 845 -32.21 -2.95 0.55
C ALA A 845 -33.09 -4.10 0.06
N THR A 846 -33.29 -5.11 0.92
CA THR A 846 -34.03 -6.34 0.57
C THR A 846 -35.51 -6.28 0.95
N GLY A 847 -35.96 -5.25 1.68
CA GLY A 847 -37.33 -5.21 2.22
C GLY A 847 -37.56 -6.24 3.32
N SER A 848 -36.50 -6.65 4.03
CA SER A 848 -36.57 -7.73 5.01
C SER A 848 -37.52 -7.42 6.17
N ALA A 849 -38.39 -8.39 6.49
CA ALA A 849 -39.25 -8.33 7.67
C ALA A 849 -38.47 -8.48 9.00
N SER A 850 -37.21 -8.92 8.95
CA SER A 850 -36.33 -9.07 10.11
C SER A 850 -35.38 -7.89 10.31
N ALA A 851 -35.60 -6.76 9.63
CA ALA A 851 -34.78 -5.58 9.76
C ALA A 851 -34.76 -5.05 11.22
N ASP A 852 -33.57 -4.80 11.76
CA ASP A 852 -33.33 -4.32 13.12
C ASP A 852 -32.61 -2.96 13.16
N ARG A 853 -32.32 -2.37 12.00
CA ARG A 853 -31.63 -1.08 11.84
C ARG A 853 -32.53 -0.07 11.12
N GLU A 854 -32.44 1.19 11.54
CA GLU A 854 -33.13 2.29 10.87
C GLU A 854 -32.53 2.57 9.48
N ALA A 855 -33.28 3.31 8.65
CA ALA A 855 -32.87 3.68 7.30
C ALA A 855 -31.59 4.55 7.24
N THR A 856 -31.26 5.22 8.34
CA THR A 856 -30.01 5.98 8.52
C THR A 856 -29.45 5.66 9.90
N GLY A 857 -28.14 5.48 10.00
CA GLY A 857 -27.52 5.18 11.29
C GLY A 857 -26.01 5.13 11.23
N SER A 858 -25.38 4.87 12.38
CA SER A 858 -23.95 4.63 12.51
C SER A 858 -23.75 3.51 13.53
N ALA A 859 -22.88 2.55 13.21
CA ALA A 859 -22.59 1.42 14.07
C ALA A 859 -21.56 1.78 15.16
N LEU A 860 -20.71 2.78 14.89
CA LEU A 860 -19.68 3.26 15.81
C LEU A 860 -19.33 4.72 15.48
N GLN A 861 -19.27 5.59 16.48
CA GLN A 861 -18.75 6.95 16.31
C GLN A 861 -17.32 7.02 16.83
N VAL A 862 -16.39 7.48 16.00
CA VAL A 862 -14.99 7.71 16.38
C VAL A 862 -14.58 9.11 15.93
N THR A 863 -14.04 9.92 16.84
CA THR A 863 -13.62 11.31 16.56
C THR A 863 -12.24 11.61 17.15
N GLY A 864 -11.59 12.65 16.61
CA GLY A 864 -10.36 13.22 17.16
C GLY A 864 -9.06 12.47 16.87
N ALA A 865 -9.09 11.37 16.12
CA ALA A 865 -7.89 10.68 15.66
C ALA A 865 -8.12 10.00 14.29
N VAL A 866 -7.04 9.70 13.58
CA VAL A 866 -7.10 8.92 12.34
C VAL A 866 -7.20 7.44 12.69
N VAL A 867 -8.23 6.76 12.22
CA VAL A 867 -8.41 5.32 12.41
C VAL A 867 -7.63 4.55 11.33
N SER A 868 -6.72 3.67 11.75
CA SER A 868 -5.93 2.83 10.84
C SER A 868 -6.54 1.44 10.63
N THR A 869 -7.13 0.84 11.67
CA THR A 869 -7.89 -0.41 11.58
C THR A 869 -9.06 -0.43 12.56
N LEU A 870 -10.13 -1.13 12.16
CA LEU A 870 -11.22 -1.57 13.01
C LEU A 870 -11.53 -3.03 12.64
N ARG A 871 -11.28 -3.96 13.55
CA ARG A 871 -11.46 -5.40 13.30
C ARG A 871 -12.00 -6.13 14.53
N ARG A 872 -12.22 -7.44 14.41
CA ARG A 872 -12.52 -8.32 15.56
C ARG A 872 -11.33 -9.19 15.91
N GLU A 873 -11.12 -9.43 17.21
CA GLU A 873 -10.15 -10.37 17.74
C GLU A 873 -10.70 -11.03 19.00
N GLY A 874 -10.78 -12.37 19.03
CA GLY A 874 -11.34 -13.08 20.17
C GLY A 874 -12.78 -12.65 20.53
N GLY A 875 -13.55 -12.16 19.55
CA GLY A 875 -14.90 -11.62 19.72
C GLY A 875 -14.97 -10.12 20.02
N ALA A 876 -13.90 -9.51 20.57
CA ALA A 876 -13.87 -8.09 20.89
C ALA A 876 -13.57 -7.22 19.66
N LEU A 877 -14.07 -5.99 19.66
CA LEU A 877 -13.69 -4.99 18.66
C LEU A 877 -12.32 -4.40 18.99
N ILE A 878 -11.39 -4.45 18.04
CA ILE A 878 -10.07 -3.83 18.12
C ILE A 878 -10.06 -2.59 17.23
N LEU A 879 -9.88 -1.43 17.84
CA LEU A 879 -9.72 -0.14 17.17
C LEU A 879 -8.26 0.30 17.32
N ARG A 880 -7.58 0.60 16.21
CA ARG A 880 -6.31 1.32 16.25
C ARG A 880 -6.48 2.71 15.65
N ALA A 881 -5.98 3.69 16.37
CA ALA A 881 -5.98 5.07 15.93
C ALA A 881 -4.63 5.73 16.21
N PHE A 882 -4.35 6.82 15.49
CA PHE A 882 -3.17 7.62 15.73
C PHE A 882 -3.45 9.11 15.56
N ASN A 883 -2.67 9.94 16.25
CA ASN A 883 -2.71 11.39 16.14
C ASN A 883 -1.59 11.88 15.21
N PRO A 884 -1.84 12.22 13.93
CA PRO A 884 -0.79 12.70 13.03
C PRO A 884 -0.33 14.14 13.34
N LEU A 885 -0.99 14.84 14.26
CA LEU A 885 -0.76 16.27 14.49
C LEU A 885 0.44 16.51 15.41
N LYS A 886 0.95 17.75 15.36
CA LYS A 886 1.96 18.27 16.28
C LYS A 886 1.38 18.73 17.63
N THR A 887 0.06 18.66 17.79
CA THR A 887 -0.68 19.03 19.00
C THR A 887 -1.41 17.83 19.58
N PRO A 888 -1.68 17.80 20.90
CA PRO A 888 -2.51 16.75 21.48
C PRO A 888 -3.91 16.71 20.84
N ALA A 889 -4.49 15.52 20.80
CA ALA A 889 -5.85 15.29 20.33
C ALA A 889 -6.65 14.49 21.36
N LEU A 890 -7.98 14.44 21.25
CA LEU A 890 -8.85 13.65 22.12
C LEU A 890 -9.56 12.61 21.26
N LEU A 891 -9.14 11.35 21.37
CA LEU A 891 -9.85 10.22 20.78
C LEU A 891 -11.13 10.00 21.58
N GLU A 892 -12.28 10.03 20.92
CA GLU A 892 -13.56 9.65 21.52
C GLU A 892 -14.20 8.51 20.72
N VAL A 893 -14.75 7.54 21.42
CA VAL A 893 -15.41 6.36 20.85
C VAL A 893 -16.75 6.17 21.55
N SER A 894 -17.82 6.09 20.77
CA SER A 894 -19.17 5.89 21.31
C SER A 894 -20.05 5.06 20.37
N VAL A 895 -21.11 4.48 20.95
CA VAL A 895 -22.19 3.82 20.22
C VAL A 895 -23.50 4.48 20.62
N SER A 896 -24.23 5.02 19.65
CA SER A 896 -25.46 5.79 19.90
C SER A 896 -25.23 6.90 20.94
N GLU A 897 -24.13 7.64 20.79
CA GLU A 897 -23.70 8.74 21.67
C GLU A 897 -23.36 8.32 23.11
N ARG A 898 -23.27 7.00 23.39
CA ARG A 898 -22.85 6.48 24.70
C ARG A 898 -21.38 6.05 24.63
N PRO A 899 -20.51 6.59 25.51
CA PRO A 899 -19.11 6.19 25.58
C PRO A 899 -18.97 4.68 25.79
N ILE A 900 -18.23 4.02 24.90
CA ILE A 900 -17.96 2.58 25.00
C ILE A 900 -16.79 2.33 25.96
N GLN A 901 -16.89 1.27 26.77
CA GLN A 901 -15.81 0.89 27.68
C GLN A 901 -14.85 -0.09 26.98
N GLY A 902 -13.63 -0.22 27.50
CA GLY A 902 -12.64 -1.14 26.97
C GLY A 902 -11.31 -1.03 27.71
N GLU A 903 -10.24 -1.43 27.03
CA GLU A 903 -8.88 -1.37 27.53
C GLU A 903 -7.95 -0.85 26.43
N VAL A 904 -7.02 0.02 26.79
CA VAL A 904 -5.86 0.34 25.98
C VAL A 904 -4.90 -0.85 26.05
N VAL A 905 -4.49 -1.36 24.89
CA VAL A 905 -3.59 -2.52 24.78
C VAL A 905 -2.37 -2.18 23.92
N ASP A 906 -1.26 -2.88 24.18
CA ASP A 906 -0.08 -2.82 23.32
C ASP A 906 -0.27 -3.63 22.02
N LEU A 907 0.77 -3.80 21.20
CA LEU A 907 0.66 -4.56 19.95
C LEU A 907 0.59 -6.07 20.17
N ILE A 908 0.93 -6.60 21.34
CA ILE A 908 0.86 -8.04 21.62
C ILE A 908 -0.37 -8.41 22.46
N GLY A 909 -1.23 -7.44 22.76
CA GLY A 909 -2.54 -7.64 23.40
C GLY A 909 -2.55 -7.49 24.92
N GLU A 910 -1.42 -7.08 25.53
CA GLU A 910 -1.31 -6.84 26.95
C GLU A 910 -2.04 -5.55 27.34
N ALA A 911 -2.81 -5.61 28.44
CA ALA A 911 -3.58 -4.47 28.92
C ALA A 911 -2.68 -3.42 29.59
N LEU A 912 -2.76 -2.18 29.12
CA LEU A 912 -1.98 -1.05 29.63
C LEU A 912 -2.78 -0.15 30.56
N ALA A 913 -4.04 0.13 30.22
CA ALA A 913 -4.92 1.02 30.97
C ALA A 913 -6.40 0.77 30.63
N PRO A 914 -7.35 1.11 31.52
CA PRO A 914 -8.77 1.12 31.17
C PRO A 914 -9.08 2.22 30.15
N PHE A 915 -10.01 1.96 29.24
CA PHE A 915 -10.54 2.93 28.29
C PHE A 915 -12.02 3.19 28.61
N THR A 916 -12.38 4.45 28.85
CA THR A 916 -13.74 4.85 29.26
C THR A 916 -14.48 5.64 28.18
N GLY A 917 -14.18 5.37 26.91
CA GLY A 917 -14.79 6.01 25.74
C GLY A 917 -14.10 7.29 25.28
N ALA A 918 -13.12 7.80 26.03
CA ALA A 918 -12.28 8.92 25.61
C ALA A 918 -10.83 8.74 26.09
N LEU A 919 -9.86 9.17 25.29
CA LEU A 919 -8.44 9.11 25.59
C LEU A 919 -7.69 10.29 24.96
N ALA A 920 -6.92 11.02 25.77
CA ALA A 920 -6.03 12.06 25.25
C ALA A 920 -4.83 11.41 24.56
N LEU A 921 -4.56 11.82 23.32
CA LEU A 921 -3.44 11.36 22.51
C LEU A 921 -2.38 12.46 22.43
N ARG A 922 -1.13 12.10 22.72
CA ARG A 922 0.04 12.95 22.46
C ARG A 922 0.24 13.14 20.94
N PRO A 923 0.98 14.18 20.52
CA PRO A 923 1.41 14.30 19.13
C PRO A 923 2.06 13.02 18.62
N ASN A 924 1.68 12.53 17.44
CA ASN A 924 2.21 11.32 16.82
C ASN A 924 2.00 10.02 17.64
N GLU A 925 1.07 10.00 18.59
CA GLU A 925 0.78 8.79 19.38
C GLU A 925 -0.04 7.77 18.59
N ILE A 926 0.43 6.51 18.54
CA ILE A 926 -0.34 5.34 18.10
C ILE A 926 -0.97 4.70 19.33
N VAL A 927 -2.27 4.39 19.27
CA VAL A 927 -2.98 3.67 20.32
C VAL A 927 -3.81 2.52 19.77
N THR A 928 -3.86 1.42 20.51
CA THR A 928 -4.80 0.31 20.30
C THR A 928 -5.79 0.27 21.45
N VAL A 929 -7.07 0.12 21.12
CA VAL A 929 -8.14 -0.06 22.11
C VAL A 929 -8.89 -1.34 21.80
N ARG A 930 -8.99 -2.22 22.80
CA ARG A 930 -9.90 -3.37 22.81
C ARG A 930 -11.20 -2.96 23.49
N LEU A 931 -12.26 -2.81 22.70
CA LEU A 931 -13.57 -2.37 23.16
C LEU A 931 -14.35 -3.57 23.74
N ALA A 932 -15.09 -3.32 24.82
CA ALA A 932 -16.04 -4.28 25.36
C ALA A 932 -17.24 -4.45 24.41
N ASP A 933 -17.80 -5.66 24.39
CA ASP A 933 -18.98 -6.01 23.57
C ASP A 933 -20.25 -5.20 23.92
#